data_AF-K1RXR3-F1
#
_entry.id   AF-K1RXR3-F1
#
_cell.length_a   1.000
_cell.length_b   1.000
_cell.length_c   1.000
_cell.angle_alpha   90.00
_cell.angle_beta   90.00
_cell.angle_gamma   90.00
#
_symmetry.space_group_name_H-M   'P 1'
#
loop_
_entity.id
_entity.type
_entity.pdbx_description
1 polymer ?
#
loop_
_entity_poly.entity_id
_entity_poly.type
_entity_poly.pdbx_seq_one_letter_code
_entity_poly.pdbx_strand_id
1 'polypeptide(L)'
;MNLKHVYQSNLSNNKKYFLTLINKYKSNDLLSLNINIFSGRQILEEILLECKSNKLSNKINNEFLTKKIDILIRTNCLVDEVQRRNLNYIKEKIFGKNSELVYSLSSEIKKSFCSKKYFDKLIDNLKISLEDEENDKSKDIKIILDNIFIELFNKGYSIKQVSEKINNLFATASYDKNDEYNEPKTLFPTYFINDISDPLKLTEYINNLSFKDRINYIKKFYTIKMETYYLIIPINGIKLTNNLVKCNKDICLYNPKFIDPFSIKNEKLKFREDEFNINYENCSNACVKINAFNYGSAYKNGMKKIDNYVNILKLLSQDNNLNVIENYKVLLDEKKRVTAFASSSYSNDFSKREFERNIHPLNEEDIFNDKEVKKLNKKVENIIRIDEENPSNTQIILLNSIKKYSEGLENKNTQEAILKFWSSIESLFDNNFKIINQNGKFETIQEVLSAYMTYSSRYLPLHELYNDLAIATNLHFSNPKHRNINSILDIPESLLKKIHLFEQSTDSFSLYPLIKYNKEIQEHLDDYYYLPKVKNLDKYFNDKDYSSKMVNDRKKDYESNLVIIYRLRNQIIHNALSNDITTEFYLPLLKRMTNFFLNAVLDEYINNKNLTIDEIILKIYSKSILYIKNTEKSSLLKLLF
;
A
#
# COMPACT_ATOMS: atom_id res chain seq x y z
N MET A 1 3.16 -19.22 33.30
CA MET A 1 3.54 -20.27 34.27
C MET A 1 5.03 -20.58 34.07
N ASN A 2 5.85 -20.61 35.13
CA ASN A 2 7.28 -20.94 34.97
C ASN A 2 7.43 -22.43 34.59
N LEU A 3 8.29 -22.74 33.61
CA LEU A 3 8.56 -24.11 33.13
C LEU A 3 8.92 -25.07 34.26
N LYS A 4 9.63 -24.59 35.29
CA LYS A 4 9.97 -25.38 36.49
C LYS A 4 8.72 -25.91 37.20
N HIS A 5 7.67 -25.11 37.33
CA HIS A 5 6.40 -25.53 37.91
C HIS A 5 5.60 -26.48 37.00
N VAL A 6 5.74 -26.35 35.69
CA VAL A 6 5.10 -27.27 34.73
C VAL A 6 5.67 -28.68 34.87
N TYR A 7 7.00 -28.82 34.93
CA TYR A 7 7.65 -30.13 35.06
C TYR A 7 7.39 -30.80 36.42
N GLN A 8 7.23 -30.02 37.49
CA GLN A 8 6.95 -30.49 38.84
C GLN A 8 5.46 -30.80 39.11
N SER A 9 4.55 -30.47 38.18
CA SER A 9 3.12 -30.72 38.34
C SER A 9 2.72 -32.17 38.03
N ASN A 10 1.63 -32.66 38.66
CA ASN A 10 1.01 -33.97 38.39
C ASN A 10 0.18 -33.99 37.09
N LEU A 11 0.65 -33.31 36.04
CA LEU A 11 0.02 -33.30 34.73
C LEU A 11 0.52 -34.46 33.86
N SER A 12 -0.34 -34.97 32.96
CA SER A 12 0.05 -35.95 31.94
C SER A 12 1.15 -35.40 31.02
N ASN A 13 1.91 -36.29 30.37
CA ASN A 13 3.00 -35.89 29.46
C ASN A 13 2.50 -34.98 28.33
N ASN A 14 1.33 -35.28 27.76
CA ASN A 14 0.68 -34.47 26.73
C ASN A 14 0.36 -33.03 27.21
N LYS A 15 -0.15 -32.88 28.44
CA LYS A 15 -0.41 -31.56 29.05
C LYS A 15 0.89 -30.78 29.33
N LYS A 16 1.93 -31.47 29.83
CA LYS A 16 3.26 -30.88 30.04
C LYS A 16 3.89 -30.41 28.73
N TYR A 17 3.79 -31.22 27.68
CA TYR A 17 4.28 -30.89 26.34
C TYR A 17 3.59 -29.63 25.78
N PHE A 18 2.26 -29.55 25.88
CA PHE A 18 1.48 -28.38 25.48
C PHE A 18 1.92 -27.09 26.18
N LEU A 19 2.02 -27.10 27.52
CA LEU A 19 2.46 -25.93 28.28
C LEU A 19 3.92 -25.54 27.97
N THR A 20 4.76 -26.53 27.67
CA THR A 20 6.14 -26.31 27.24
C THR A 20 6.20 -25.61 25.88
N LEU A 21 5.39 -26.05 24.90
CA LEU A 21 5.30 -25.41 23.60
C LEU A 21 4.86 -23.94 23.70
N ILE A 22 3.81 -23.65 24.48
CA ILE A 22 3.30 -22.27 24.62
C ILE A 22 4.36 -21.37 25.28
N ASN A 23 5.06 -21.86 26.30
CA ASN A 23 6.15 -21.12 26.92
C ASN A 23 7.34 -20.92 25.96
N LYS A 24 7.69 -21.92 25.14
CA LYS A 24 8.71 -21.77 24.08
C LYS A 24 8.31 -20.71 23.06
N TYR A 25 7.02 -20.59 22.75
CA TYR A 25 6.48 -19.51 21.92
C TYR A 25 6.42 -18.15 22.62
N LYS A 26 6.76 -18.05 23.90
CA LYS A 26 6.84 -16.77 24.62
C LYS A 26 8.26 -16.18 24.62
N SER A 27 9.28 -17.04 24.63
CA SER A 27 10.64 -16.70 25.07
C SER A 27 11.67 -16.51 23.96
N ASN A 28 11.30 -16.58 22.68
CA ASN A 28 12.28 -16.67 21.58
C ASN A 28 12.01 -15.64 20.49
N ASP A 29 12.93 -14.71 20.24
CA ASP A 29 12.85 -13.74 19.13
C ASP A 29 12.86 -14.43 17.74
N LEU A 30 13.21 -15.72 17.69
CA LEU A 30 13.13 -16.63 16.53
C LEU A 30 11.78 -17.35 16.39
N LEU A 31 10.72 -16.81 16.99
CA LEU A 31 9.37 -17.34 17.10
C LEU A 31 8.76 -17.81 15.76
N SER A 32 9.07 -17.13 14.66
CA SER A 32 8.60 -17.45 13.31
C SER A 32 9.17 -18.75 12.73
N LEU A 33 10.32 -19.22 13.20
CA LEU A 33 10.99 -20.42 12.67
C LEU A 33 10.41 -21.74 13.20
N ASN A 34 9.64 -21.69 14.31
CA ASN A 34 9.16 -22.89 14.99
C ASN A 34 7.68 -23.21 14.72
N ILE A 35 6.93 -22.35 14.02
CA ILE A 35 5.52 -22.56 13.67
C ILE A 35 5.45 -22.90 12.19
N ASN A 36 4.82 -24.03 11.85
CA ASN A 36 4.58 -24.35 10.45
C ASN A 36 3.45 -23.49 9.90
N ILE A 37 3.80 -22.41 9.17
CA ILE A 37 2.83 -21.44 8.62
C ILE A 37 1.88 -22.02 7.55
N PHE A 38 2.16 -23.21 7.00
CA PHE A 38 1.34 -23.83 5.96
C PHE A 38 0.14 -24.57 6.56
N SER A 39 -0.82 -23.83 7.12
CA SER A 39 -2.15 -24.33 7.47
C SER A 39 -2.97 -24.66 6.22
N GLY A 40 -4.10 -25.36 6.38
CA GLY A 40 -5.02 -25.62 5.26
C GLY A 40 -5.49 -24.33 4.58
N ARG A 41 -5.75 -23.28 5.36
CA ARG A 41 -6.07 -21.95 4.85
C ARG A 41 -4.91 -21.34 4.06
N GLN A 42 -3.69 -21.37 4.60
CA GLN A 42 -2.53 -20.74 3.95
C GLN A 42 -2.18 -21.44 2.64
N ILE A 43 -2.22 -22.77 2.59
CA ILE A 43 -1.97 -23.54 1.37
C ILE A 43 -2.95 -23.14 0.26
N LEU A 44 -4.23 -23.01 0.61
CA LEU A 44 -5.25 -22.56 -0.34
C LEU A 44 -5.05 -21.10 -0.76
N GLU A 45 -4.59 -20.22 0.13
CA GLU A 45 -4.23 -18.84 -0.22
C GLU A 45 -3.07 -18.76 -1.22
N GLU A 46 -2.02 -19.56 -1.04
CA GLU A 46 -0.91 -19.64 -2.00
C GLU A 46 -1.35 -20.19 -3.36
N ILE A 47 -2.24 -21.20 -3.39
CA ILE A 47 -2.82 -21.71 -4.65
C ILE A 47 -3.62 -20.61 -5.35
N LEU A 48 -4.48 -19.90 -4.62
CA LEU A 48 -5.27 -18.81 -5.18
C LEU A 48 -4.37 -17.69 -5.71
N LEU A 49 -3.27 -17.39 -5.03
CA LEU A 49 -2.29 -16.40 -5.46
C LEU A 49 -1.57 -16.84 -6.74
N GLU A 50 -1.14 -18.10 -6.85
CA GLU A 50 -0.52 -18.66 -8.05
C GLU A 50 -1.50 -18.67 -9.24
N CYS A 51 -2.77 -19.00 -9.01
CA CYS A 51 -3.82 -18.89 -10.03
C CYS A 51 -3.99 -17.45 -10.52
N LYS A 52 -4.04 -16.47 -9.60
CA LYS A 52 -4.21 -15.04 -9.92
C LYS A 52 -3.00 -14.42 -10.60
N SER A 53 -1.80 -14.75 -10.14
CA SER A 53 -0.56 -14.05 -10.51
C SER A 53 0.14 -14.68 -11.69
N ASN A 54 0.07 -16.01 -11.82
CA ASN A 54 0.88 -16.78 -12.76
C ASN A 54 0.05 -17.75 -13.59
N LYS A 55 -1.26 -17.88 -13.35
CA LYS A 55 -2.17 -18.82 -14.04
C LYS A 55 -1.63 -20.26 -14.03
N LEU A 56 -0.98 -20.67 -12.93
CA LEU A 56 -0.32 -21.98 -12.76
C LEU A 56 0.77 -22.27 -13.81
N SER A 57 1.41 -21.25 -14.36
CA SER A 57 2.49 -21.43 -15.35
C SER A 57 3.82 -21.87 -14.72
N ASN A 58 4.05 -21.58 -13.44
CA ASN A 58 5.31 -21.91 -12.76
C ASN A 58 5.34 -23.36 -12.26
N LYS A 59 6.12 -24.20 -12.96
CA LYS A 59 6.27 -25.63 -12.65
C LYS A 59 6.79 -25.91 -11.24
N ILE A 60 7.79 -25.15 -10.78
CA ILE A 60 8.41 -25.34 -9.46
C ILE A 60 7.39 -25.02 -8.36
N ASN A 61 6.66 -23.91 -8.51
CA ASN A 61 5.59 -23.55 -7.56
C ASN A 61 4.49 -24.62 -7.54
N ASN A 62 4.06 -25.10 -8.70
CA ASN A 62 3.03 -26.13 -8.80
C ASN A 62 3.44 -27.44 -8.11
N GLU A 63 4.69 -27.87 -8.26
CA GLU A 63 5.24 -29.05 -7.56
C GLU A 63 5.29 -28.84 -6.04
N PHE A 64 5.69 -27.64 -5.61
CA PHE A 64 5.70 -27.27 -4.20
C PHE A 64 4.28 -27.29 -3.58
N LEU A 65 3.31 -26.65 -4.23
CA LEU A 65 1.92 -26.57 -3.77
C LEU A 65 1.28 -27.97 -3.68
N THR A 66 1.53 -28.82 -4.68
CA THR A 66 1.10 -30.22 -4.71
C THR A 66 1.63 -30.98 -3.49
N LYS A 67 2.93 -30.88 -3.19
CA LYS A 67 3.53 -31.51 -2.00
C LYS A 67 2.89 -31.00 -0.71
N LYS A 68 2.56 -29.71 -0.62
CA LYS A 68 1.89 -29.15 0.56
C LYS A 68 0.46 -29.66 0.72
N ILE A 69 -0.29 -29.83 -0.36
CA ILE A 69 -1.61 -30.49 -0.33
C ILE A 69 -1.48 -31.93 0.20
N ASP A 70 -0.51 -32.70 -0.29
CA ASP A 70 -0.31 -34.07 0.19
C ASP A 70 0.01 -34.14 1.68
N ILE A 71 0.84 -33.21 2.17
CA ILE A 71 1.12 -33.08 3.61
C ILE A 71 -0.17 -32.74 4.36
N LEU A 72 -0.94 -31.74 3.91
CA LEU A 72 -2.20 -31.33 4.54
C LEU A 72 -3.19 -32.50 4.67
N ILE A 73 -3.36 -33.27 3.59
CA ILE A 73 -4.23 -34.45 3.55
C ILE A 73 -3.76 -35.53 4.55
N ARG A 74 -2.45 -35.68 4.75
CA ARG A 74 -1.88 -36.69 5.66
C ARG A 74 -1.86 -36.26 7.12
N THR A 75 -1.66 -34.98 7.39
CA THR A 75 -1.33 -34.50 8.75
C THR A 75 -2.45 -33.73 9.44
N ASN A 76 -3.41 -33.18 8.70
CA ASN A 76 -4.48 -32.41 9.31
C ASN A 76 -5.68 -33.31 9.63
N CYS A 77 -5.85 -33.61 10.91
CA CYS A 77 -6.95 -34.41 11.47
C CYS A 77 -8.35 -33.83 11.23
N LEU A 78 -8.45 -32.60 10.69
CA LEU A 78 -9.71 -31.93 10.41
C LEU A 78 -10.12 -31.93 8.93
N VAL A 79 -9.32 -32.52 8.04
CA VAL A 79 -9.68 -32.68 6.63
C VAL A 79 -10.65 -33.86 6.50
N ASP A 80 -11.93 -33.56 6.27
CA ASP A 80 -12.95 -34.58 6.05
C ASP A 80 -12.80 -35.26 4.67
N GLU A 81 -13.55 -36.35 4.43
CA GLU A 81 -13.45 -37.10 3.17
C GLU A 81 -13.80 -36.28 1.94
N VAL A 82 -14.76 -35.36 2.05
CA VAL A 82 -15.19 -34.52 0.93
C VAL A 82 -14.08 -33.54 0.58
N GLN A 83 -13.52 -32.87 1.58
CA GLN A 83 -12.36 -31.99 1.42
C GLN A 83 -11.16 -32.75 0.87
N ARG A 84 -10.92 -33.98 1.34
CA ARG A 84 -9.83 -34.84 0.84
C ARG A 84 -9.99 -35.15 -0.64
N ARG A 85 -11.20 -35.50 -1.09
CA ARG A 85 -11.50 -35.73 -2.52
C ARG A 85 -11.27 -34.46 -3.34
N ASN A 86 -11.79 -33.32 -2.88
CA ASN A 86 -11.64 -32.05 -3.58
C ASN A 86 -10.18 -31.57 -3.65
N LEU A 87 -9.41 -31.73 -2.57
CA LEU A 87 -7.98 -31.40 -2.53
C LEU A 87 -7.16 -32.30 -3.47
N ASN A 88 -7.47 -33.60 -3.53
CA ASN A 88 -6.85 -34.50 -4.50
C ASN A 88 -7.18 -34.09 -5.94
N TYR A 89 -8.43 -33.68 -6.21
CA TYR A 89 -8.82 -33.21 -7.53
C TYR A 89 -8.12 -31.89 -7.91
N ILE A 90 -8.00 -30.94 -6.97
CA ILE A 90 -7.21 -29.71 -7.17
C ILE A 90 -5.76 -30.06 -7.55
N LYS A 91 -5.14 -31.00 -6.82
CA LYS A 91 -3.78 -31.46 -7.07
C LYS A 91 -3.58 -31.95 -8.51
N GLU A 92 -4.52 -32.74 -9.03
CA GLU A 92 -4.49 -33.21 -10.42
C GLU A 92 -4.62 -32.06 -11.42
N LYS A 93 -5.51 -31.09 -11.15
CA LYS A 93 -5.79 -29.96 -12.05
C LYS A 93 -4.72 -28.89 -12.04
N ILE A 94 -3.90 -28.80 -11.00
CA ILE A 94 -2.72 -27.92 -10.97
C ILE A 94 -1.76 -28.27 -12.12
N PHE A 95 -1.48 -29.55 -12.35
CA PHE A 95 -0.63 -29.99 -13.47
C PHE A 95 -1.33 -29.86 -14.82
N GLY A 96 -2.66 -29.97 -14.85
CA GLY A 96 -3.47 -29.70 -16.03
C GLY A 96 -3.57 -28.21 -16.39
N LYS A 97 -2.96 -27.30 -15.61
CA LYS A 97 -2.98 -25.83 -15.79
C LYS A 97 -4.38 -25.22 -15.94
N ASN A 98 -5.40 -25.85 -15.35
CA ASN A 98 -6.75 -25.32 -15.36
C ASN A 98 -6.93 -24.34 -14.19
N SER A 99 -6.39 -23.13 -14.36
CA SER A 99 -6.31 -22.12 -13.30
C SER A 99 -7.69 -21.68 -12.78
N GLU A 100 -8.69 -21.56 -13.65
CA GLU A 100 -10.05 -21.14 -13.29
C GLU A 100 -10.75 -22.17 -12.39
N LEU A 101 -10.69 -23.45 -12.76
CA LEU A 101 -11.28 -24.53 -11.97
C LEU A 101 -10.57 -24.69 -10.62
N VAL A 102 -9.23 -24.66 -10.62
CA VAL A 102 -8.42 -24.72 -9.40
C VAL A 102 -8.76 -23.53 -8.50
N TYR A 103 -8.90 -22.34 -9.06
CA TYR A 103 -9.26 -21.14 -8.32
C TYR A 103 -10.64 -21.25 -7.66
N SER A 104 -11.64 -21.71 -8.41
CA SER A 104 -13.02 -21.88 -7.94
C SER A 104 -13.09 -22.87 -6.76
N LEU A 105 -12.54 -24.07 -6.95
CA LEU A 105 -12.55 -25.13 -5.93
C LEU A 105 -11.73 -24.73 -4.69
N SER A 106 -10.56 -24.11 -4.89
CA SER A 106 -9.73 -23.66 -3.76
C SER A 106 -10.44 -22.58 -2.96
N SER A 107 -11.16 -21.67 -3.62
CA SER A 107 -11.95 -20.62 -2.96
C SER A 107 -13.09 -21.21 -2.15
N GLU A 108 -13.77 -22.23 -2.67
CA GLU A 108 -14.86 -22.91 -1.96
C GLU A 108 -14.37 -23.66 -0.73
N ILE A 109 -13.33 -24.48 -0.87
CA ILE A 109 -12.76 -25.24 0.26
C ILE A 109 -12.24 -24.27 1.33
N LYS A 110 -11.60 -23.16 0.93
CA LYS A 110 -11.05 -22.16 1.86
C LYS A 110 -12.11 -21.64 2.84
N LYS A 111 -13.36 -21.45 2.40
CA LYS A 111 -14.46 -20.99 3.27
C LYS A 111 -14.65 -21.89 4.48
N SER A 112 -14.47 -23.20 4.32
CA SER A 112 -14.59 -24.15 5.43
C SER A 112 -13.49 -23.96 6.48
N PHE A 113 -12.25 -23.71 6.05
CA PHE A 113 -11.10 -23.42 6.93
C PHE A 113 -11.21 -22.05 7.61
N CYS A 114 -11.87 -21.06 6.98
CA CYS A 114 -12.10 -19.76 7.59
C CYS A 114 -13.27 -19.72 8.59
N SER A 115 -14.00 -20.83 8.77
CA SER A 115 -15.20 -20.87 9.59
C SER A 115 -14.90 -20.99 11.09
N LYS A 116 -15.76 -20.40 11.93
CA LYS A 116 -15.73 -20.65 13.39
C LYS A 116 -15.83 -22.13 13.71
N LYS A 117 -16.60 -22.90 12.92
CA LYS A 117 -16.75 -24.35 13.07
C LYS A 117 -15.41 -25.08 12.95
N TYR A 118 -14.53 -24.66 12.04
CA TYR A 118 -13.19 -25.21 11.93
C TYR A 118 -12.34 -24.90 13.17
N PHE A 119 -12.37 -23.64 13.63
CA PHE A 119 -11.65 -23.24 14.83
C PHE A 119 -12.13 -23.99 16.08
N ASP A 120 -13.45 -24.13 16.26
CA ASP A 120 -14.03 -24.86 17.39
C ASP A 120 -13.61 -26.34 17.38
N LYS A 121 -13.56 -26.97 16.20
CA LYS A 121 -13.06 -28.34 16.03
C LYS A 121 -11.57 -28.47 16.37
N LEU A 122 -10.72 -27.48 16.06
CA LEU A 122 -9.31 -27.49 16.50
C LEU A 122 -9.21 -27.55 18.02
N ILE A 123 -10.02 -26.75 18.73
CA ILE A 123 -10.03 -26.76 20.20
C ILE A 123 -10.59 -28.08 20.75
N ASP A 124 -11.60 -28.64 20.10
CA ASP A 124 -12.18 -29.92 20.51
C ASP A 124 -11.19 -31.08 20.34
N ASN A 125 -10.48 -31.14 19.21
CA ASN A 125 -9.41 -32.12 19.00
C ASN A 125 -8.23 -31.92 19.94
N LEU A 126 -7.86 -30.67 20.24
CA LEU A 126 -6.81 -30.37 21.21
C LEU A 126 -7.16 -30.96 22.59
N LYS A 127 -8.41 -30.82 23.04
CA LYS A 127 -8.85 -31.42 24.32
C LYS A 127 -8.72 -32.94 24.30
N ILE A 128 -9.16 -33.60 23.22
CA ILE A 128 -9.05 -35.05 23.07
C ILE A 128 -7.58 -35.49 23.17
N SER A 129 -6.67 -34.83 22.43
CA SER A 129 -5.24 -35.16 22.47
C SER A 129 -4.59 -34.91 23.83
N LEU A 130 -5.09 -33.96 24.62
CA LEU A 130 -4.55 -33.66 25.96
C LEU A 130 -5.11 -34.56 27.06
N GLU A 131 -6.29 -35.13 26.85
CA GLU A 131 -6.95 -36.10 27.76
C GLU A 131 -6.47 -37.54 27.52
N ASP A 132 -5.88 -37.85 26.35
CA ASP A 132 -5.22 -39.14 26.10
C ASP A 132 -3.97 -39.26 26.98
N GLU A 133 -3.99 -40.18 27.94
CA GLU A 133 -2.86 -40.45 28.84
C GLU A 133 -2.02 -41.66 28.38
N GLU A 134 -2.54 -42.47 27.44
CA GLU A 134 -1.92 -43.72 27.00
C GLU A 134 -0.98 -43.51 25.82
N ASN A 135 -1.34 -42.63 24.88
CA ASN A 135 -0.59 -42.42 23.65
C ASN A 135 0.17 -41.09 23.65
N ASP A 136 1.38 -41.10 23.07
CA ASP A 136 2.08 -39.86 22.76
C ASP A 136 1.36 -39.09 21.64
N LYS A 137 0.77 -37.95 22.00
CA LYS A 137 0.06 -37.06 21.08
C LYS A 137 0.86 -35.81 20.74
N SER A 138 2.16 -35.76 21.05
CA SER A 138 3.00 -34.57 20.87
C SER A 138 2.93 -34.00 19.45
N LYS A 139 2.95 -34.86 18.42
CA LYS A 139 2.87 -34.44 17.02
C LYS A 139 1.51 -33.80 16.67
N ASP A 140 0.42 -34.40 17.13
CA ASP A 140 -0.94 -33.91 16.88
C ASP A 140 -1.17 -32.59 17.61
N ILE A 141 -0.76 -32.51 18.89
CA ILE A 141 -0.83 -31.30 19.71
C ILE A 141 -0.08 -30.16 19.01
N LYS A 142 1.13 -30.42 18.51
CA LYS A 142 1.94 -29.43 17.78
C LYS A 142 1.22 -28.93 16.53
N ILE A 143 0.68 -29.83 15.70
CA ILE A 143 -0.04 -29.45 14.47
C ILE A 143 -1.30 -28.65 14.78
N ILE A 144 -2.09 -29.08 15.77
CA ILE A 144 -3.33 -28.39 16.17
C ILE A 144 -3.00 -26.99 16.72
N LEU A 145 -1.99 -26.89 17.58
CA LEU A 145 -1.51 -25.61 18.11
C LEU A 145 -1.06 -24.66 17.01
N ASP A 146 -0.24 -25.12 16.05
CA ASP A 146 0.22 -24.28 14.95
C ASP A 146 -0.98 -23.72 14.15
N ASN A 147 -2.00 -24.55 13.88
CA ASN A 147 -3.24 -24.09 13.23
C ASN A 147 -4.03 -23.08 14.08
N ILE A 148 -4.14 -23.27 15.41
CA ILE A 148 -4.78 -22.31 16.31
C ILE A 148 -4.04 -20.96 16.27
N PHE A 149 -2.71 -21.00 16.33
CA PHE A 149 -1.87 -19.80 16.25
C PHE A 149 -2.06 -19.08 14.92
N ILE A 150 -2.09 -19.79 13.80
CA ILE A 150 -2.31 -19.20 12.47
C ILE A 150 -3.71 -18.61 12.34
N GLU A 151 -4.75 -19.27 12.83
CA GLU A 151 -6.11 -18.71 12.76
C GLU A 151 -6.27 -17.47 13.63
N LEU A 152 -5.65 -17.45 14.82
CA LEU A 152 -5.62 -16.24 15.65
C LEU A 152 -4.72 -15.15 15.02
N PHE A 153 -3.61 -15.51 14.37
CA PHE A 153 -2.79 -14.57 13.63
C PHE A 153 -3.56 -13.94 12.46
N ASN A 154 -4.34 -14.73 11.73
CA ASN A 154 -5.22 -14.27 10.67
C ASN A 154 -6.40 -13.44 11.17
N LYS A 155 -6.79 -13.60 12.45
CA LYS A 155 -7.68 -12.67 13.16
C LYS A 155 -6.99 -11.38 13.59
N GLY A 156 -5.66 -11.25 13.46
CA GLY A 156 -4.92 -10.02 13.75
C GLY A 156 -4.13 -10.03 15.06
N TYR A 157 -4.08 -11.14 15.79
CA TYR A 157 -3.17 -11.26 16.94
C TYR A 157 -1.72 -11.47 16.48
N SER A 158 -0.75 -10.91 17.19
CA SER A 158 0.64 -11.32 17.00
C SER A 158 0.90 -12.68 17.63
N ILE A 159 1.89 -13.43 17.14
CA ILE A 159 2.23 -14.75 17.69
C ILE A 159 2.56 -14.65 19.20
N LYS A 160 3.27 -13.58 19.61
CA LYS A 160 3.56 -13.27 21.02
C LYS A 160 2.28 -13.07 21.82
N GLN A 161 1.34 -12.27 21.31
CA GLN A 161 0.05 -12.03 21.96
C GLN A 161 -0.76 -13.32 22.11
N VAL A 162 -0.75 -14.21 21.11
CA VAL A 162 -1.43 -15.51 21.19
C VAL A 162 -0.82 -16.36 22.30
N SER A 163 0.51 -16.49 22.34
CA SER A 163 1.20 -17.25 23.40
C SER A 163 0.91 -16.68 24.79
N GLU A 164 0.99 -15.36 24.98
CA GLU A 164 0.68 -14.70 26.25
C GLU A 164 -0.77 -14.95 26.67
N LYS A 165 -1.73 -14.77 25.76
CA LYS A 165 -3.15 -14.98 26.03
C LYS A 165 -3.45 -16.42 26.43
N ILE A 166 -2.91 -17.41 25.71
CA ILE A 166 -3.11 -18.83 26.05
C ILE A 166 -2.44 -19.15 27.39
N ASN A 167 -1.23 -18.66 27.65
CA ASN A 167 -0.55 -18.83 28.95
C ASN A 167 -1.36 -18.23 30.11
N ASN A 168 -1.95 -17.05 29.90
CA ASN A 168 -2.74 -16.34 30.90
C ASN A 168 -4.03 -17.10 31.30
N LEU A 169 -4.55 -17.98 30.44
CA LEU A 169 -5.66 -18.87 30.79
C LEU A 169 -5.30 -19.85 31.91
N PHE A 170 -4.01 -20.06 32.20
CA PHE A 170 -3.52 -20.90 33.29
C PHE A 170 -3.00 -20.10 34.49
N ALA A 171 -3.26 -18.79 34.53
CA ALA A 171 -2.99 -17.98 35.71
C ALA A 171 -3.98 -18.32 36.84
N THR A 172 -3.49 -18.24 38.07
CA THR A 172 -4.30 -18.24 39.28
C THR A 172 -4.76 -16.82 39.59
N ALA A 173 -5.77 -16.69 40.44
CA ALA A 173 -6.23 -15.43 40.97
C ALA A 173 -5.99 -15.36 42.48
N SER A 174 -5.72 -14.15 42.97
CA SER A 174 -5.65 -13.82 44.39
C SER A 174 -6.45 -12.55 44.64
N TYR A 175 -7.02 -12.42 45.83
CA TYR A 175 -7.78 -11.25 46.22
C TYR A 175 -7.44 -10.87 47.65
N ASP A 176 -7.18 -9.58 47.86
CA ASP A 176 -6.92 -8.98 49.17
C ASP A 176 -8.00 -7.93 49.43
N LYS A 177 -8.77 -8.13 50.51
CA LYS A 177 -9.85 -7.22 50.92
C LYS A 177 -9.35 -5.82 51.28
N ASN A 178 -8.06 -5.68 51.59
CA ASN A 178 -7.45 -4.42 52.00
C ASN A 178 -6.82 -3.65 50.82
N ASP A 179 -6.94 -4.16 49.59
CA ASP A 179 -6.42 -3.48 48.41
C ASP A 179 -7.36 -2.37 47.94
N GLU A 180 -6.78 -1.24 47.57
CA GLU A 180 -7.46 0.01 47.21
C GLU A 180 -8.37 -0.16 45.97
N TYR A 181 -8.04 -1.09 45.09
CA TYR A 181 -8.76 -1.32 43.83
C TYR A 181 -9.92 -2.31 43.95
N ASN A 182 -10.02 -3.08 45.04
CA ASN A 182 -11.07 -4.07 45.28
C ASN A 182 -11.33 -5.04 44.09
N GLU A 183 -10.28 -5.46 43.39
CA GLU A 183 -10.34 -6.34 42.20
C GLU A 183 -9.43 -7.58 42.35
N PRO A 184 -9.74 -8.71 41.67
CA PRO A 184 -8.86 -9.88 41.68
C PRO A 184 -7.52 -9.60 40.99
N LYS A 185 -6.41 -9.89 41.66
CA LYS A 185 -5.07 -9.91 41.07
C LYS A 185 -4.89 -11.19 40.27
N THR A 186 -5.03 -11.08 38.96
CA THR A 186 -4.79 -12.20 38.02
C THR A 186 -4.39 -11.72 36.63
N LEU A 187 -3.69 -12.58 35.88
CA LEU A 187 -3.51 -12.40 34.44
C LEU A 187 -4.62 -13.08 33.64
N PHE A 188 -5.47 -13.88 34.29
CA PHE A 188 -6.60 -14.53 33.64
C PHE A 188 -7.54 -13.45 33.07
N PRO A 189 -8.04 -13.59 31.83
CA PRO A 189 -8.93 -12.60 31.21
C PRO A 189 -10.32 -12.59 31.86
N THR A 190 -10.47 -11.84 32.95
CA THR A 190 -11.71 -11.71 33.74
C THR A 190 -12.87 -11.14 32.94
N TYR A 191 -12.61 -10.31 31.93
CA TYR A 191 -13.60 -9.74 31.00
C TYR A 191 -14.39 -10.79 30.17
N PHE A 192 -14.05 -12.07 30.28
CA PHE A 192 -14.86 -13.16 29.74
C PHE A 192 -15.92 -13.71 30.70
N ILE A 193 -15.92 -13.24 31.94
CA ILE A 193 -16.78 -13.69 33.05
C ILE A 193 -17.53 -12.44 33.54
N ASN A 194 -18.67 -12.16 32.89
CA ASN A 194 -19.46 -10.97 33.22
C ASN A 194 -20.54 -11.25 34.29
N ASP A 195 -20.79 -12.54 34.57
CA ASP A 195 -21.89 -12.98 35.42
C ASP A 195 -21.52 -13.03 36.91
N ILE A 196 -20.25 -12.76 37.27
CA ILE A 196 -19.74 -12.77 38.64
C ILE A 196 -19.14 -11.41 38.95
N SER A 197 -19.89 -10.57 39.68
CA SER A 197 -19.44 -9.23 40.10
C SER A 197 -18.67 -9.23 41.42
N ASP A 198 -18.83 -10.25 42.26
CA ASP A 198 -18.13 -10.38 43.54
C ASP A 198 -16.67 -10.84 43.33
N PRO A 199 -15.66 -10.03 43.68
CA PRO A 199 -14.24 -10.36 43.48
C PRO A 199 -13.77 -11.65 44.14
N LEU A 200 -14.34 -12.02 45.31
CA LEU A 200 -14.02 -13.27 46.00
C LEU A 200 -14.53 -14.46 45.22
N LYS A 201 -15.80 -14.43 44.83
CA LYS A 201 -16.42 -15.49 44.03
C LYS A 201 -15.75 -15.63 42.67
N LEU A 202 -15.31 -14.51 42.07
CA LEU A 202 -14.58 -14.53 40.82
C LEU A 202 -13.20 -15.18 40.99
N THR A 203 -12.51 -14.91 42.09
CA THR A 203 -11.23 -15.54 42.44
C THR A 203 -11.39 -17.06 42.63
N GLU A 204 -12.39 -17.48 43.40
CA GLU A 204 -12.72 -18.90 43.62
C GLU A 204 -13.05 -19.59 42.29
N TYR A 205 -13.90 -18.98 41.47
CA TYR A 205 -14.26 -19.49 40.16
C TYR A 205 -13.02 -19.71 39.28
N ILE A 206 -12.14 -18.70 39.16
CA ILE A 206 -10.93 -18.79 38.32
C ILE A 206 -10.00 -19.90 38.81
N ASN A 207 -9.83 -20.05 40.13
CA ASN A 207 -8.95 -21.07 40.69
C ASN A 207 -9.53 -22.49 40.54
N ASN A 208 -10.87 -22.63 40.51
CA ASN A 208 -11.56 -23.91 40.34
C ASN A 208 -11.72 -24.35 38.88
N LEU A 209 -11.34 -23.54 37.88
CA LEU A 209 -11.40 -23.93 36.47
C LEU A 209 -10.49 -25.13 36.17
N SER A 210 -11.09 -26.19 35.60
CA SER A 210 -10.34 -27.36 35.16
C SER A 210 -9.43 -27.05 33.97
N PHE A 211 -8.47 -27.93 33.68
CA PHE A 211 -7.62 -27.79 32.50
C PHE A 211 -8.47 -27.72 31.21
N LYS A 212 -9.53 -28.54 31.13
CA LYS A 212 -10.46 -28.58 29.99
C LYS A 212 -11.22 -27.26 29.84
N ASP A 213 -11.68 -26.69 30.94
CA ASP A 213 -12.38 -25.40 30.93
C ASP A 213 -11.44 -24.29 30.44
N ARG A 214 -10.21 -24.26 30.94
CA ARG A 214 -9.18 -23.31 30.50
C ARG A 214 -8.90 -23.44 29.00
N ILE A 215 -8.82 -24.65 28.44
CA ILE A 215 -8.69 -24.83 26.98
C ILE A 215 -9.91 -24.30 26.23
N ASN A 216 -11.13 -24.49 26.75
CA ASN A 216 -12.34 -23.96 26.11
C ASN A 216 -12.35 -22.43 26.02
N TYR A 217 -11.71 -21.72 26.96
CA TYR A 217 -11.58 -20.25 26.89
C TYR A 217 -10.80 -19.76 25.66
N ILE A 218 -9.99 -20.61 25.00
CA ILE A 218 -9.33 -20.25 23.74
C ILE A 218 -10.37 -19.90 22.66
N LYS A 219 -11.54 -20.56 22.65
CA LYS A 219 -12.65 -20.26 21.71
C LYS A 219 -13.09 -18.80 21.82
N LYS A 220 -13.06 -18.21 23.03
CA LYS A 220 -13.50 -16.82 23.26
C LYS A 220 -12.60 -15.81 22.54
N PHE A 221 -11.31 -16.08 22.37
CA PHE A 221 -10.41 -15.19 21.63
C PHE A 221 -10.72 -15.08 20.14
N TYR A 222 -11.32 -16.12 19.54
CA TYR A 222 -11.72 -16.12 18.14
C TYR A 222 -13.05 -15.40 17.88
N THR A 223 -13.90 -15.30 18.92
CA THR A 223 -15.23 -14.69 18.86
C THR A 223 -15.30 -13.23 19.28
N ILE A 224 -14.19 -12.65 19.76
CA ILE A 224 -14.12 -11.21 20.05
C ILE A 224 -14.52 -10.44 18.78
N LYS A 225 -15.41 -9.46 18.94
CA LYS A 225 -15.84 -8.59 17.83
C LYS A 225 -14.78 -7.52 17.60
N MET A 226 -14.71 -7.03 16.37
CA MET A 226 -13.92 -5.83 16.09
C MET A 226 -14.53 -4.63 16.82
N GLU A 227 -13.67 -3.80 17.37
CA GLU A 227 -13.98 -2.50 17.95
C GLU A 227 -13.43 -1.41 17.05
N THR A 228 -14.00 -0.21 17.15
CA THR A 228 -13.47 0.97 16.46
C THR A 228 -12.33 1.58 17.26
N TYR A 229 -11.23 1.87 16.57
CA TYR A 229 -10.08 2.62 17.07
C TYR A 229 -9.76 3.81 16.17
N TYR A 230 -9.08 4.80 16.73
CA TYR A 230 -8.55 5.95 16.02
C TYR A 230 -7.03 6.02 16.19
N LEU A 231 -6.30 5.88 15.09
CA LEU A 231 -4.85 6.09 15.06
C LEU A 231 -4.57 7.55 14.70
N ILE A 232 -3.84 8.24 15.58
CA ILE A 232 -3.31 9.57 15.34
C ILE A 232 -1.82 9.44 15.05
N ILE A 233 -1.37 9.97 13.92
CA ILE A 233 0.03 9.89 13.49
C ILE A 233 0.43 11.14 12.70
N PRO A 234 1.61 11.75 12.97
CA PRO A 234 2.10 12.87 12.19
C PRO A 234 2.54 12.48 10.79
N ILE A 235 2.34 13.39 9.85
CA ILE A 235 2.78 13.33 8.46
C ILE A 235 3.60 14.58 8.18
N ASN A 236 4.82 14.37 7.73
CA ASN A 236 5.71 15.41 7.26
C ASN A 236 5.40 15.77 5.80
N GLY A 237 5.65 17.02 5.41
CA GLY A 237 5.49 17.51 4.03
C GLY A 237 4.09 17.99 3.66
N ILE A 238 3.15 18.04 4.63
CA ILE A 238 1.80 18.59 4.44
C ILE A 238 1.61 19.77 5.39
N LYS A 239 1.37 20.95 4.83
CA LYS A 239 1.06 22.16 5.58
C LYS A 239 -0.43 22.49 5.46
N LEU A 240 -1.14 22.30 6.56
CA LEU A 240 -2.56 22.64 6.67
C LEU A 240 -2.75 23.97 7.40
N THR A 241 -3.80 24.68 6.98
CA THR A 241 -4.29 25.88 7.67
C THR A 241 -5.21 25.49 8.84
N ASN A 242 -6.05 26.41 9.30
CA ASN A 242 -6.96 26.22 10.43
C ASN A 242 -8.19 25.32 10.14
N ASN A 243 -8.15 24.51 9.07
CA ASN A 243 -9.25 23.64 8.65
C ASN A 243 -8.95 22.14 8.85
N LEU A 244 -9.99 21.40 9.26
CA LEU A 244 -9.97 19.94 9.28
C LEU A 244 -10.22 19.47 7.84
N VAL A 245 -9.22 18.82 7.25
CA VAL A 245 -9.33 18.29 5.89
C VAL A 245 -9.83 16.85 5.93
N LYS A 246 -11.07 16.64 5.49
CA LYS A 246 -11.63 15.30 5.31
C LYS A 246 -11.14 14.72 3.98
N CYS A 247 -10.10 13.89 4.03
CA CYS A 247 -9.53 13.26 2.86
C CYS A 247 -10.41 12.13 2.33
N ASN A 248 -10.98 11.33 3.23
CA ASN A 248 -11.99 10.31 2.95
C ASN A 248 -12.81 9.96 4.21
N LYS A 249 -13.71 8.97 4.13
CA LYS A 249 -14.52 8.53 5.28
C LYS A 249 -13.72 8.14 6.52
N ASP A 250 -12.52 7.61 6.34
CA ASP A 250 -11.72 7.02 7.43
C ASP A 250 -10.44 7.80 7.74
N ILE A 251 -10.02 8.73 6.88
CA ILE A 251 -8.80 9.55 7.07
C ILE A 251 -9.17 11.02 7.06
N CYS A 252 -8.81 11.71 8.14
CA CYS A 252 -8.84 13.17 8.24
C CYS A 252 -7.44 13.69 8.55
N LEU A 253 -7.07 14.82 7.97
CA LEU A 253 -5.84 15.53 8.30
C LEU A 253 -6.16 16.84 9.03
N TYR A 254 -5.32 17.21 9.99
CA TYR A 254 -5.45 18.46 10.73
C TYR A 254 -4.08 18.94 11.22
N ASN A 255 -3.95 20.24 11.42
CA ASN A 255 -2.81 20.79 12.16
C ASN A 255 -3.20 20.93 13.64
N PRO A 256 -2.53 20.21 14.56
CA PRO A 256 -2.85 20.29 15.99
C PRO A 256 -2.60 21.67 16.59
N LYS A 257 -1.81 22.54 15.94
CA LYS A 257 -1.65 23.95 16.34
C LYS A 257 -2.96 24.75 16.28
N PHE A 258 -3.90 24.31 15.44
CA PHE A 258 -5.12 25.07 15.15
C PHE A 258 -6.39 24.34 15.56
N ILE A 259 -6.38 23.00 15.56
CA ILE A 259 -7.60 22.19 15.72
C ILE A 259 -7.34 21.01 16.65
N ASP A 260 -8.21 20.84 17.64
CA ASP A 260 -8.39 19.59 18.36
C ASP A 260 -9.62 18.83 17.80
N PRO A 261 -9.42 17.77 16.98
CA PRO A 261 -10.53 17.01 16.39
C PRO A 261 -11.29 16.17 17.43
N PHE A 262 -10.79 16.07 18.67
CA PHE A 262 -11.38 15.28 19.74
C PHE A 262 -11.97 16.10 20.88
N SER A 263 -12.05 17.43 20.76
CA SER A 263 -12.67 18.30 21.77
C SER A 263 -14.10 17.85 22.13
N ILE A 264 -14.21 17.06 23.19
CA ILE A 264 -15.50 16.67 23.78
C ILE A 264 -15.96 17.87 24.59
N LYS A 265 -17.15 18.40 24.27
CA LYS A 265 -17.86 19.31 25.17
C LYS A 265 -18.05 18.56 26.50
N ASN A 266 -17.25 18.92 27.50
CA ASN A 266 -17.33 18.53 28.94
C ASN A 266 -16.28 17.57 29.52
N GLU A 267 -15.31 17.07 28.74
CA GLU A 267 -14.11 16.47 29.32
C GLU A 267 -12.88 17.04 28.61
N LYS A 268 -12.04 17.76 29.36
CA LYS A 268 -10.73 18.22 28.88
C LYS A 268 -9.79 17.02 28.75
N LEU A 269 -10.01 16.15 27.75
CA LEU A 269 -8.93 15.37 27.16
C LEU A 269 -8.06 16.37 26.39
N LYS A 270 -7.19 17.08 27.11
CA LYS A 270 -6.16 17.91 26.49
C LYS A 270 -5.10 16.97 25.90
N PHE A 271 -5.33 16.47 24.69
CA PHE A 271 -4.22 16.02 23.86
C PHE A 271 -3.44 17.30 23.50
N ARG A 272 -2.46 17.68 24.33
CA ARG A 272 -1.75 18.96 24.17
C ARG A 272 -0.79 18.86 22.98
N GLU A 273 -0.55 19.99 22.33
CA GLU A 273 0.52 20.22 21.34
C GLU A 273 1.90 19.67 21.81
N ASP A 274 2.08 19.50 23.12
CA ASP A 274 3.31 19.07 23.79
C ASP A 274 3.62 17.55 23.72
N GLU A 275 2.67 16.67 23.35
CA GLU A 275 2.91 15.21 23.50
C GLU A 275 3.88 14.62 22.47
N PHE A 276 3.95 15.20 21.26
CA PHE A 276 4.92 14.77 20.25
C PHE A 276 6.14 15.68 20.13
N ASN A 277 6.12 16.89 20.74
CA ASN A 277 7.19 17.89 20.66
C ASN A 277 7.69 18.13 19.21
N ILE A 278 6.74 18.29 18.28
CA ILE A 278 6.98 18.45 16.84
C ILE A 278 6.78 19.91 16.40
N ASN A 279 7.64 20.41 15.51
CA ASN A 279 7.35 21.65 14.79
C ASN A 279 6.32 21.41 13.67
N TYR A 280 5.06 21.76 13.94
CA TYR A 280 3.94 21.68 13.00
C TYR A 280 3.88 22.81 11.95
N GLU A 281 5.00 23.45 11.62
CA GLU A 281 5.08 24.39 10.48
C GLU A 281 5.02 23.67 9.12
N ASN A 282 5.64 22.49 9.03
CA ASN A 282 5.73 21.67 7.81
C ASN A 282 5.07 20.29 7.97
N CYS A 283 4.27 20.11 9.03
CA CYS A 283 3.69 18.82 9.39
C CYS A 283 2.23 18.97 9.76
N SER A 284 1.47 17.89 9.57
CA SER A 284 0.08 17.75 9.97
C SER A 284 -0.14 16.39 10.61
N ASN A 285 -1.16 16.25 11.45
CA ASN A 285 -1.57 14.95 11.97
C ASN A 285 -2.61 14.31 11.05
N ALA A 286 -2.52 13.00 10.85
CA ALA A 286 -3.59 12.17 10.34
C ALA A 286 -4.34 11.50 11.49
N CYS A 287 -5.67 11.56 11.44
CA CYS A 287 -6.57 10.75 12.23
C CYS A 287 -7.18 9.67 11.32
N VAL A 288 -6.87 8.41 11.61
CA VAL A 288 -7.29 7.25 10.83
C VAL A 288 -8.27 6.42 11.66
N LYS A 289 -9.48 6.20 11.15
CA LYS A 289 -10.49 5.32 11.73
C LYS A 289 -10.27 3.89 11.27
N ILE A 290 -10.21 2.94 12.21
CA ILE A 290 -9.93 1.52 11.95
C ILE A 290 -10.87 0.64 12.77
N ASN A 291 -11.37 -0.44 12.18
CA ASN A 291 -11.99 -1.53 12.94
C ASN A 291 -10.97 -2.65 13.16
N ALA A 292 -10.78 -3.07 14.41
CA ALA A 292 -9.76 -4.07 14.77
C ALA A 292 -10.14 -4.84 16.03
N PHE A 293 -9.50 -5.98 16.28
CA PHE A 293 -9.79 -6.82 17.46
C PHE A 293 -9.00 -6.42 18.70
N ASN A 294 -7.92 -5.67 18.52
CA ASN A 294 -7.01 -5.23 19.57
C ASN A 294 -6.12 -4.10 19.05
N TYR A 295 -5.37 -3.47 19.96
CA TYR A 295 -4.47 -2.35 19.65
C TYR A 295 -3.39 -2.65 18.62
N GLY A 296 -2.82 -3.87 18.62
CA GLY A 296 -1.77 -4.26 17.67
C GLY A 296 -2.29 -4.37 16.24
N SER A 297 -3.45 -5.00 16.06
CA SER A 297 -4.16 -5.06 14.77
C SER A 297 -4.65 -3.68 14.32
N ALA A 298 -5.14 -2.85 15.25
CA ALA A 298 -5.56 -1.48 14.97
C ALA A 298 -4.40 -0.65 14.41
N TYR A 299 -3.23 -0.72 15.06
CA TYR A 299 -2.03 -0.05 14.58
C TYR A 299 -1.61 -0.54 13.19
N LYS A 300 -1.47 -1.86 12.99
CA LYS A 300 -1.04 -2.43 11.70
C LYS A 300 -1.97 -2.05 10.56
N ASN A 301 -3.28 -2.12 10.79
CA ASN A 301 -4.29 -1.77 9.79
C ASN A 301 -4.31 -0.26 9.53
N GLY A 302 -4.16 0.56 10.58
CA GLY A 302 -4.08 2.02 10.47
C GLY A 302 -2.87 2.48 9.69
N MET A 303 -1.68 1.93 9.99
CA MET A 303 -0.44 2.18 9.26
C MET A 303 -0.58 1.85 7.77
N LYS A 304 -1.05 0.64 7.45
CA LYS A 304 -1.27 0.23 6.06
C LYS A 304 -2.20 1.19 5.32
N LYS A 305 -3.24 1.70 6.00
CA LYS A 305 -4.22 2.65 5.44
C LYS A 305 -3.60 4.00 5.14
N ILE A 306 -2.83 4.54 6.09
CA ILE A 306 -2.19 5.83 5.90
C ILE A 306 -1.02 5.77 4.92
N ASP A 307 -0.25 4.68 4.91
CA ASP A 307 0.84 4.46 3.94
C ASP A 307 0.31 4.43 2.51
N ASN A 308 -0.79 3.69 2.27
CA ASN A 308 -1.43 3.66 0.97
C ASN A 308 -1.89 5.06 0.53
N TYR A 309 -2.43 5.85 1.46
CA TYR A 309 -2.84 7.23 1.17
C TYR A 309 -1.66 8.12 0.81
N VAL A 310 -0.61 8.12 1.64
CA VAL A 310 0.59 8.92 1.41
C VAL A 310 1.30 8.53 0.12
N ASN A 311 1.40 7.23 -0.19
CA ASN A 311 2.00 6.77 -1.45
C ASN A 311 1.22 7.24 -2.69
N ILE A 312 -0.11 7.31 -2.60
CA ILE A 312 -0.92 7.90 -3.67
C ILE A 312 -0.64 9.42 -3.76
N LEU A 313 -0.58 10.14 -2.64
CA LEU A 313 -0.23 11.56 -2.65
C LEU A 313 1.16 11.81 -3.27
N LYS A 314 2.14 10.96 -2.99
CA LYS A 314 3.47 11.00 -3.62
C LYS A 314 3.42 10.81 -5.12
N LEU A 315 2.59 9.90 -5.61
CA LEU A 315 2.40 9.72 -7.06
C LEU A 315 1.87 10.99 -7.72
N LEU A 316 0.93 11.67 -7.06
CA LEU A 316 0.24 12.83 -7.63
C LEU A 316 1.10 14.09 -7.57
N SER A 317 1.76 14.32 -6.44
CA SER A 317 2.62 15.49 -6.20
C SER A 317 4.04 15.32 -6.74
N GLN A 318 4.49 14.07 -6.96
CA GLN A 318 5.88 13.70 -7.23
C GLN A 318 6.87 14.10 -6.12
N ASP A 319 6.36 14.41 -4.94
CA ASP A 319 7.13 14.88 -3.78
C ASP A 319 7.67 13.70 -2.96
N ASN A 320 8.98 13.70 -2.70
CA ASN A 320 9.65 12.71 -1.87
C ASN A 320 9.66 13.07 -0.37
N ASN A 321 9.21 14.27 -0.02
CA ASN A 321 9.25 14.80 1.34
C ASN A 321 8.03 14.41 2.19
N LEU A 322 6.98 13.90 1.54
CA LEU A 322 5.78 13.41 2.21
C LEU A 322 6.06 12.12 2.98
N ASN A 323 6.09 12.10 4.31
CA ASN A 323 6.39 10.85 5.03
C ASN A 323 5.58 10.69 6.32
N VAL A 324 5.17 9.46 6.63
CA VAL A 324 4.51 9.12 7.89
C VAL A 324 5.58 8.98 8.97
N ILE A 325 5.40 9.64 10.11
CA ILE A 325 6.41 9.64 11.18
C ILE A 325 6.03 8.59 12.24
N GLU A 326 6.37 7.33 11.98
CA GLU A 326 5.94 6.15 12.77
C GLU A 326 6.32 6.17 14.26
N ASN A 327 7.33 6.97 14.58
CA ASN A 327 7.89 7.15 15.92
C ASN A 327 6.93 7.88 16.87
N TYR A 328 5.99 8.66 16.33
CA TYR A 328 5.02 9.44 17.08
C TYR A 328 3.63 8.93 16.75
N LYS A 329 2.97 8.29 17.71
CA LYS A 329 1.63 7.75 17.48
C LYS A 329 0.80 7.62 18.73
N VAL A 330 -0.49 7.81 18.55
CA VAL A 330 -1.50 7.58 19.59
C VAL A 330 -2.63 6.76 19.04
N LEU A 331 -3.08 5.80 19.85
CA LEU A 331 -4.25 5.01 19.56
C LEU A 331 -5.34 5.31 20.59
N LEU A 332 -6.52 5.64 20.10
CA LEU A 332 -7.71 5.88 20.90
C LEU A 332 -8.75 4.78 20.66
N ASP A 333 -9.53 4.42 21.68
CA ASP A 333 -10.72 3.58 21.53
C ASP A 333 -11.94 4.36 20.98
N GLU A 334 -13.08 3.67 20.81
CA GLU A 334 -14.34 4.28 20.36
C GLU A 334 -14.82 5.42 21.29
N LYS A 335 -14.49 5.33 22.59
CA LYS A 335 -14.78 6.36 23.58
C LYS A 335 -13.71 7.46 23.62
N LYS A 336 -12.77 7.45 22.66
CA LYS A 336 -11.65 8.40 22.52
C LYS A 336 -10.67 8.39 23.70
N ARG A 337 -10.62 7.30 24.47
CA ARG A 337 -9.65 7.14 25.56
C ARG A 337 -8.33 6.65 24.98
N VAL A 338 -7.21 7.17 25.48
CA VAL A 338 -5.88 6.72 25.07
C VAL A 338 -5.68 5.28 25.52
N THR A 339 -5.43 4.39 24.56
CA THR A 339 -5.22 2.98 24.84
C THR A 339 -3.82 2.50 24.52
N ALA A 340 -3.09 3.25 23.69
CA ALA A 340 -1.66 3.09 23.49
C ALA A 340 -1.06 4.44 23.09
N PHE A 341 0.13 4.72 23.62
CA PHE A 341 0.90 5.91 23.32
C PHE A 341 2.35 5.49 23.04
N ALA A 342 2.93 5.98 21.95
CA ALA A 342 4.35 5.90 21.70
C ALA A 342 4.85 7.27 21.24
N SER A 343 5.73 7.84 22.05
CA SER A 343 6.58 8.96 21.71
C SER A 343 7.98 8.52 22.04
N SER A 344 8.82 8.33 21.03
CA SER A 344 10.23 8.10 21.28
C SER A 344 10.87 9.44 21.62
N SER A 345 11.34 9.55 22.86
CA SER A 345 12.24 10.63 23.30
C SER A 345 13.60 10.48 22.61
N TYR A 346 13.64 10.68 21.28
CA TYR A 346 14.89 10.90 20.56
C TYR A 346 15.33 12.34 20.80
N SER A 347 16.61 12.51 21.10
CA SER A 347 17.29 13.80 21.29
C SER A 347 16.77 14.88 20.34
N ASN A 348 16.44 16.05 20.89
CA ASN A 348 15.92 17.26 20.20
C ASN A 348 16.66 17.65 18.89
N ASP A 349 17.86 17.13 18.63
CA ASP A 349 18.65 17.39 17.43
C ASP A 349 18.26 16.57 16.20
N PHE A 350 17.71 15.36 16.34
CA PHE A 350 17.39 14.50 15.18
C PHE A 350 16.01 14.83 14.61
N SER A 351 15.03 15.15 15.47
CA SER A 351 13.71 15.64 15.06
C SER A 351 13.78 17.02 14.43
N LYS A 352 14.66 17.93 14.86
CA LYS A 352 14.84 19.19 14.10
C LYS A 352 15.31 18.96 12.67
N ARG A 353 16.30 18.08 12.45
CA ARG A 353 16.90 17.89 11.12
C ARG A 353 16.00 17.20 10.08
N GLU A 354 15.09 16.31 10.48
CA GLU A 354 14.11 15.73 9.54
C GLU A 354 12.96 16.69 9.21
N PHE A 355 12.60 17.57 10.14
CA PHE A 355 11.49 18.51 9.99
C PHE A 355 11.92 19.83 9.31
N GLU A 356 13.18 20.24 9.49
CA GLU A 356 13.78 21.44 8.87
C GLU A 356 14.23 21.22 7.41
N ARG A 357 14.29 19.97 6.92
CA ARG A 357 14.75 19.66 5.55
C ARG A 357 13.71 19.91 4.45
N ASN A 358 12.46 20.19 4.82
CA ASN A 358 11.40 20.42 3.85
C ASN A 358 11.29 21.89 3.49
N ILE A 359 11.97 22.26 2.41
CA ILE A 359 12.03 23.64 1.91
C ILE A 359 10.68 24.06 1.28
N HIS A 360 9.84 23.10 0.84
CA HIS A 360 8.55 23.35 0.20
C HIS A 360 7.50 22.29 0.57
N PRO A 361 6.83 22.36 1.75
CA PRO A 361 5.71 21.47 2.05
C PRO A 361 4.56 21.72 1.07
N LEU A 362 3.80 20.67 0.76
CA LEU A 362 2.58 20.84 -0.02
C LEU A 362 1.54 21.62 0.79
N ASN A 363 1.05 22.73 0.24
CA ASN A 363 0.05 23.53 0.92
C ASN A 363 -1.35 22.96 0.72
N GLU A 364 -2.25 23.32 1.63
CA GLU A 364 -3.66 22.97 1.53
C GLU A 364 -4.30 23.41 0.21
N GLU A 365 -3.90 24.56 -0.34
CA GLU A 365 -4.42 25.05 -1.61
C GLU A 365 -4.02 24.16 -2.79
N ASP A 366 -2.76 23.71 -2.81
CA ASP A 366 -2.16 22.90 -3.89
C ASP A 366 -2.76 21.50 -3.99
N ILE A 367 -3.26 20.94 -2.88
CA ILE A 367 -3.80 19.57 -2.82
C ILE A 367 -5.31 19.52 -2.58
N PHE A 368 -5.88 20.43 -1.79
CA PHE A 368 -7.24 20.25 -1.29
C PHE A 368 -8.24 21.26 -1.83
N ASN A 369 -7.81 22.39 -2.41
CA ASN A 369 -8.73 23.41 -2.95
C ASN A 369 -8.90 23.42 -4.47
N ASP A 370 -7.96 22.88 -5.23
CA ASP A 370 -8.10 22.65 -6.67
C ASP A 370 -9.31 21.74 -6.97
N LYS A 371 -10.15 22.11 -7.96
CA LYS A 371 -11.36 21.35 -8.34
C LYS A 371 -11.03 19.96 -8.90
N GLU A 372 -9.96 19.82 -9.66
CA GLU A 372 -9.46 18.54 -10.17
C GLU A 372 -8.89 17.71 -9.01
N VAL A 373 -8.16 18.30 -8.07
CA VAL A 373 -7.64 17.56 -6.91
C VAL A 373 -8.75 17.23 -5.90
N LYS A 374 -9.83 18.02 -5.78
CA LYS A 374 -11.06 17.64 -5.03
C LYS A 374 -11.78 16.46 -5.67
N LYS A 375 -11.90 16.43 -7.01
CA LYS A 375 -12.40 15.26 -7.74
C LYS A 375 -11.48 14.07 -7.46
N LEU A 376 -10.18 14.28 -7.45
CA LEU A 376 -9.18 13.23 -7.23
C LEU A 376 -9.17 12.71 -5.79
N ASN A 377 -9.28 13.55 -4.76
CA ASN A 377 -9.44 13.16 -3.36
C ASN A 377 -10.73 12.33 -3.16
N LYS A 378 -11.85 12.72 -3.78
CA LYS A 378 -13.08 11.89 -3.83
C LYS A 378 -12.86 10.55 -4.53
N LYS A 379 -11.96 10.48 -5.52
CA LYS A 379 -11.63 9.26 -6.24
C LYS A 379 -10.69 8.34 -5.44
N VAL A 380 -9.75 8.92 -4.68
CA VAL A 380 -8.75 8.24 -3.83
C VAL A 380 -9.40 7.53 -2.63
N GLU A 381 -10.53 8.05 -2.10
CA GLU A 381 -11.32 7.41 -1.04
C GLU A 381 -11.62 5.92 -1.33
N ASN A 382 -11.92 5.57 -2.58
CA ASN A 382 -12.35 4.22 -2.94
C ASN A 382 -11.18 3.22 -3.05
N ILE A 383 -9.94 3.69 -3.15
CA ILE A 383 -8.77 2.85 -3.40
C ILE A 383 -8.09 2.45 -2.09
N ILE A 384 -8.18 3.30 -1.07
CA ILE A 384 -7.51 3.10 0.23
C ILE A 384 -8.39 2.31 1.20
N ARG A 385 -9.63 1.98 0.83
CA ARG A 385 -10.46 1.07 1.62
C ARG A 385 -9.82 -0.32 1.67
N ILE A 386 -9.07 -0.55 2.74
CA ILE A 386 -8.53 -1.87 3.13
C ILE A 386 -9.64 -2.75 3.70
N ASP A 387 -10.77 -2.15 4.09
CA ASP A 387 -11.87 -2.81 4.81
C ASP A 387 -12.85 -3.54 3.87
N GLU A 388 -12.61 -3.57 2.55
CA GLU A 388 -13.29 -4.56 1.72
C GLU A 388 -12.76 -5.94 2.14
N GLU A 389 -13.65 -6.81 2.61
CA GLU A 389 -13.29 -8.17 3.05
C GLU A 389 -12.52 -8.96 1.96
N ASN A 390 -12.56 -8.51 0.69
CA ASN A 390 -11.79 -9.03 -0.43
C ASN A 390 -11.41 -7.91 -1.43
N PRO A 391 -10.26 -7.20 -1.27
CA PRO A 391 -9.79 -6.25 -2.28
C PRO A 391 -9.58 -6.94 -3.64
N SER A 392 -9.89 -6.24 -4.73
CA SER A 392 -9.72 -6.81 -6.07
C SER A 392 -8.24 -7.03 -6.39
N ASN A 393 -7.93 -8.02 -7.23
CA ASN A 393 -6.53 -8.28 -7.62
C ASN A 393 -5.89 -7.04 -8.28
N THR A 394 -6.67 -6.32 -9.10
CA THR A 394 -6.27 -5.05 -9.72
C THR A 394 -5.86 -4.02 -8.67
N GLN A 395 -6.66 -3.85 -7.61
CA GLN A 395 -6.37 -2.90 -6.52
C GLN A 395 -5.06 -3.25 -5.80
N ILE A 396 -4.85 -4.53 -5.50
CA ILE A 396 -3.64 -5.01 -4.82
C ILE A 396 -2.40 -4.74 -5.68
N ILE A 397 -2.46 -5.08 -6.97
CA ILE A 397 -1.36 -4.85 -7.91
C ILE A 397 -1.06 -3.35 -7.99
N LEU A 398 -2.07 -2.52 -8.22
CA LEU A 398 -1.92 -1.07 -8.35
C LEU A 398 -1.29 -0.44 -7.09
N LEU A 399 -1.82 -0.73 -5.90
CA LEU A 399 -1.27 -0.19 -4.65
C LEU A 399 0.18 -0.64 -4.41
N ASN A 400 0.53 -1.88 -4.76
CA ASN A 400 1.90 -2.36 -4.67
C ASN A 400 2.83 -1.66 -5.67
N SER A 401 2.37 -1.40 -6.90
CA SER A 401 3.14 -0.63 -7.89
C SER A 401 3.38 0.81 -7.42
N ILE A 402 2.34 1.48 -6.89
CA ILE A 402 2.43 2.84 -6.34
C ILE A 402 3.37 2.88 -5.12
N LYS A 403 3.34 1.86 -4.26
CA LYS A 403 4.29 1.73 -3.15
C LYS A 403 5.74 1.67 -3.66
N LYS A 404 6.03 0.82 -4.65
CA LYS A 404 7.38 0.73 -5.25
C LYS A 404 7.82 2.04 -5.90
N TYR A 405 6.92 2.77 -6.54
CA TYR A 405 7.21 4.11 -7.04
C TYR A 405 7.63 5.06 -5.91
N SER A 406 6.90 5.03 -4.79
CA SER A 406 7.21 5.84 -3.60
C SER A 406 8.56 5.47 -2.99
N GLU A 407 8.86 4.17 -2.86
CA GLU A 407 10.18 3.67 -2.44
C GLU A 407 11.31 4.16 -3.38
N GLY A 408 11.03 4.32 -4.68
CA GLY A 408 11.97 4.89 -5.65
C GLY A 408 12.21 6.39 -5.47
N LEU A 409 11.21 7.16 -5.03
CA LEU A 409 11.35 8.59 -4.74
C LEU A 409 12.19 8.86 -3.47
N GLU A 410 12.04 8.00 -2.47
CA GLU A 410 12.73 8.10 -1.18
C GLU A 410 14.18 7.63 -1.24
N ASN A 411 14.54 6.85 -2.27
CA ASN A 411 15.84 6.23 -2.33
C ASN A 411 16.94 7.21 -2.71
N LYS A 412 17.98 7.29 -1.87
CA LYS A 412 19.17 8.11 -2.13
C LYS A 412 20.14 7.44 -3.11
N ASN A 413 20.11 6.11 -3.21
CA ASN A 413 20.93 5.38 -4.16
C ASN A 413 20.20 5.33 -5.51
N THR A 414 20.83 5.89 -6.54
CA THR A 414 20.25 6.00 -7.89
C THR A 414 20.02 4.64 -8.55
N GLN A 415 20.90 3.65 -8.32
CA GLN A 415 20.76 2.30 -8.85
C GLN A 415 19.55 1.59 -8.23
N GLU A 416 19.39 1.68 -6.91
CA GLU A 416 18.23 1.11 -6.22
C GLU A 416 16.94 1.84 -6.63
N ALA A 417 16.98 3.17 -6.82
CA ALA A 417 15.85 3.92 -7.35
C ALA A 417 15.41 3.42 -8.73
N ILE A 418 16.36 3.12 -9.65
CA ILE A 418 16.05 2.50 -10.94
C ILE A 418 15.33 1.16 -10.75
N LEU A 419 15.82 0.28 -9.86
CA LEU A 419 15.17 -1.00 -9.59
C LEU A 419 13.75 -0.83 -9.08
N LYS A 420 13.52 0.12 -8.18
CA LYS A 420 12.20 0.43 -7.62
C LYS A 420 11.23 0.96 -8.68
N PHE A 421 11.64 1.93 -9.50
CA PHE A 421 10.80 2.44 -10.58
C PHE A 421 10.52 1.38 -11.66
N TRP A 422 11.52 0.60 -12.07
CA TRP A 422 11.30 -0.50 -13.00
C TRP A 422 10.33 -1.53 -12.42
N SER A 423 10.53 -1.95 -11.17
CA SER A 423 9.70 -2.95 -10.50
C SER A 423 8.26 -2.46 -10.28
N SER A 424 8.06 -1.14 -10.17
CA SER A 424 6.72 -0.53 -10.19
C SER A 424 6.01 -0.81 -11.51
N ILE A 425 6.63 -0.49 -12.66
CA ILE A 425 6.05 -0.77 -13.99
C ILE A 425 5.87 -2.27 -14.21
N GLU A 426 6.93 -3.05 -13.98
CA GLU A 426 6.97 -4.49 -14.23
C GLU A 426 5.88 -5.25 -13.46
N SER A 427 5.49 -4.76 -12.27
CA SER A 427 4.45 -5.39 -11.46
C SER A 427 3.03 -5.27 -12.03
N LEU A 428 2.80 -4.34 -12.96
CA LEU A 428 1.50 -4.16 -13.61
C LEU A 428 1.22 -5.22 -14.70
N PHE A 429 2.27 -5.91 -15.18
CA PHE A 429 2.18 -6.83 -16.32
C PHE A 429 2.31 -8.29 -15.87
N ASP A 430 1.33 -9.15 -16.19
CA ASP A 430 1.45 -10.61 -16.06
C ASP A 430 2.50 -11.15 -17.06
N ASN A 431 3.22 -12.20 -16.69
CA ASN A 431 4.14 -12.92 -17.59
C ASN A 431 3.43 -13.50 -18.82
N ASN A 432 2.12 -13.77 -18.71
CA ASN A 432 1.30 -14.29 -19.81
C ASN A 432 0.57 -13.20 -20.61
N PHE A 433 0.62 -11.94 -20.15
CA PHE A 433 0.05 -10.84 -20.90
C PHE A 433 0.89 -10.58 -22.14
N LYS A 434 0.24 -10.54 -23.31
CA LYS A 434 0.90 -10.32 -24.59
C LYS A 434 0.09 -9.37 -25.44
N ILE A 435 0.80 -8.48 -26.12
CA ILE A 435 0.28 -7.73 -27.26
C ILE A 435 0.76 -8.43 -28.51
N ILE A 436 -0.14 -8.57 -29.48
CA ILE A 436 -0.02 -9.35 -30.73
C ILE A 436 1.45 -9.44 -31.22
N ASN A 437 1.93 -10.67 -31.40
CA ASN A 437 3.24 -11.05 -31.94
C ASN A 437 4.49 -10.76 -31.08
N GLN A 438 4.36 -10.30 -29.83
CA GLN A 438 5.52 -10.11 -28.96
C GLN A 438 5.86 -11.34 -28.09
N ASN A 439 7.14 -11.70 -28.08
CA ASN A 439 7.67 -12.84 -27.34
C ASN A 439 8.38 -12.36 -26.08
N GLY A 440 7.62 -12.04 -25.04
CA GLY A 440 8.17 -11.79 -23.72
C GLY A 440 7.54 -10.60 -23.01
N LYS A 441 7.78 -10.54 -21.69
CA LYS A 441 7.23 -9.51 -20.82
C LYS A 441 7.87 -8.16 -21.08
N PHE A 442 9.19 -8.13 -21.34
CA PHE A 442 9.90 -6.88 -21.61
C PHE A 442 9.41 -6.22 -22.90
N GLU A 443 9.27 -6.98 -23.97
CA GLU A 443 8.79 -6.51 -25.28
C GLU A 443 7.38 -5.94 -25.16
N THR A 444 6.52 -6.60 -24.37
CA THR A 444 5.17 -6.12 -24.07
C THR A 444 5.17 -4.82 -23.29
N ILE A 445 6.01 -4.71 -22.25
CA ILE A 445 6.17 -3.45 -21.52
C ILE A 445 6.69 -2.36 -22.46
N GLN A 446 7.69 -2.67 -23.29
CA GLN A 446 8.32 -1.72 -24.20
C GLN A 446 7.29 -1.12 -25.16
N GLU A 447 6.47 -1.93 -25.81
CA GLU A 447 5.46 -1.47 -26.79
C GLU A 447 4.34 -0.67 -26.13
N VAL A 448 3.82 -1.13 -24.99
CA VAL A 448 2.78 -0.38 -24.28
C VAL A 448 3.31 0.98 -23.85
N LEU A 449 4.46 0.97 -23.21
CA LEU A 449 4.98 2.15 -22.54
C LEU A 449 5.51 3.15 -23.57
N SER A 450 6.15 2.72 -24.65
CA SER A 450 6.57 3.62 -25.74
C SER A 450 5.37 4.27 -26.44
N ALA A 451 4.33 3.49 -26.75
CA ALA A 451 3.11 4.01 -27.35
C ALA A 451 2.42 5.02 -26.41
N TYR A 452 2.27 4.67 -25.13
CA TYR A 452 1.65 5.55 -24.15
C TYR A 452 2.46 6.82 -23.91
N MET A 453 3.78 6.74 -23.77
CA MET A 453 4.62 7.92 -23.56
C MET A 453 4.56 8.86 -24.77
N THR A 454 4.52 8.31 -26.00
CA THR A 454 4.29 9.07 -27.23
C THR A 454 2.95 9.78 -27.22
N TYR A 455 1.87 9.10 -26.80
CA TYR A 455 0.55 9.70 -26.67
C TYR A 455 0.49 10.78 -25.57
N SER A 456 1.10 10.52 -24.41
CA SER A 456 1.12 11.45 -23.27
C SER A 456 1.90 12.72 -23.58
N SER A 457 2.92 12.64 -24.44
CA SER A 457 3.78 13.76 -24.85
C SER A 457 3.26 14.53 -26.07
N ARG A 458 2.03 14.29 -26.53
CA ARG A 458 1.45 14.97 -27.72
C ARG A 458 1.45 16.50 -27.63
N TYR A 459 1.31 17.06 -26.43
CA TYR A 459 1.37 18.51 -26.19
C TYR A 459 2.74 19.01 -25.71
N LEU A 460 3.72 18.12 -25.55
CA LEU A 460 5.04 18.47 -25.03
C LEU A 460 5.70 19.62 -25.83
N PRO A 461 5.64 19.67 -27.18
CA PRO A 461 6.19 20.78 -27.94
C PRO A 461 5.56 22.15 -27.60
N LEU A 462 4.27 22.19 -27.24
CA LEU A 462 3.61 23.42 -26.80
C LEU A 462 4.10 23.86 -25.44
N HIS A 463 4.21 22.92 -24.49
CA HIS A 463 4.69 23.20 -23.14
C HIS A 463 6.15 23.66 -23.15
N GLU A 464 7.01 23.02 -23.95
CA GLU A 464 8.41 23.42 -24.11
C GLU A 464 8.51 24.82 -24.69
N LEU A 465 7.80 25.12 -25.78
CA LEU A 465 7.82 26.47 -26.35
C LEU A 465 7.26 27.52 -25.38
N TYR A 466 6.16 27.21 -24.68
CA TYR A 466 5.59 28.12 -23.69
C TYR A 466 6.61 28.48 -22.60
N ASN A 467 7.26 27.47 -22.00
CA ASN A 467 8.25 27.69 -20.94
C ASN A 467 9.47 28.45 -21.47
N ASP A 468 9.96 28.10 -22.66
CA ASP A 468 11.08 28.78 -23.30
C ASP A 468 10.79 30.27 -23.51
N LEU A 469 9.61 30.60 -24.04
CA LEU A 469 9.17 31.98 -24.23
C LEU A 469 8.97 32.70 -22.89
N ALA A 470 8.38 32.05 -21.88
CA ALA A 470 8.18 32.63 -20.55
C ALA A 470 9.52 32.99 -19.86
N ILE A 471 10.54 32.14 -20.02
CA ILE A 471 11.89 32.39 -19.53
C ILE A 471 12.53 33.55 -20.30
N ALA A 472 12.50 33.51 -21.63
CA ALA A 472 13.13 34.52 -22.49
C ALA A 472 12.51 35.92 -22.34
N THR A 473 11.23 35.97 -21.98
CA THR A 473 10.48 37.20 -21.72
C THR A 473 10.52 37.62 -20.25
N ASN A 474 11.32 36.96 -19.40
CA ASN A 474 11.51 37.29 -17.99
C ASN A 474 10.22 37.38 -17.16
N LEU A 475 9.19 36.63 -17.55
CA LEU A 475 7.88 36.67 -16.89
C LEU A 475 7.89 35.97 -15.53
N HIS A 476 8.90 35.14 -15.25
CA HIS A 476 9.11 34.51 -13.94
C HIS A 476 9.60 35.46 -12.84
N PHE A 477 9.97 36.71 -13.17
CA PHE A 477 10.32 37.69 -12.14
C PHE A 477 9.07 38.19 -11.41
N SER A 478 9.06 38.01 -10.09
CA SER A 478 7.97 38.38 -9.19
C SER A 478 7.70 39.89 -9.13
N ASN A 479 8.66 40.72 -9.51
CA ASN A 479 8.50 42.18 -9.57
C ASN A 479 8.11 42.65 -10.99
N PRO A 480 6.87 43.16 -11.20
CA PRO A 480 6.40 43.63 -12.50
C PRO A 480 7.27 44.72 -13.15
N LYS A 481 7.97 45.52 -12.34
CA LYS A 481 8.85 46.60 -12.83
C LYS A 481 10.09 46.09 -13.55
N HIS A 482 10.49 44.83 -13.34
CA HIS A 482 11.67 44.23 -13.99
C HIS A 482 11.32 43.26 -15.13
N ARG A 483 10.03 42.99 -15.37
CA ARG A 483 9.57 42.00 -16.37
C ARG A 483 9.95 42.34 -17.82
N ASN A 484 10.22 43.62 -18.14
CA ASN A 484 10.58 44.05 -19.50
C ASN A 484 11.96 44.70 -19.65
N ILE A 485 12.71 44.94 -18.57
CA ILE A 485 13.97 45.70 -18.67
C ILE A 485 15.11 44.84 -19.24
N ASN A 486 15.05 43.51 -19.08
CA ASN A 486 16.10 42.57 -19.48
C ASN A 486 15.61 41.46 -20.42
N SER A 487 14.44 41.60 -21.07
CA SER A 487 13.94 40.55 -21.96
C SER A 487 14.92 40.32 -23.11
N ILE A 488 15.14 39.05 -23.45
CA ILE A 488 16.02 38.65 -24.56
C ILE A 488 15.28 38.79 -25.91
N LEU A 489 13.93 38.82 -25.89
CA LEU A 489 13.09 38.81 -27.08
C LEU A 489 12.19 40.05 -27.13
N ASP A 490 12.11 40.68 -28.30
CA ASP A 490 11.30 41.90 -28.50
C ASP A 490 9.86 41.55 -28.94
N ILE A 491 9.16 40.76 -28.11
CA ILE A 491 7.77 40.37 -28.34
C ILE A 491 6.83 41.39 -27.65
N PRO A 492 5.92 42.06 -28.38
CA PRO A 492 5.00 43.02 -27.79
C PRO A 492 4.14 42.43 -26.67
N GLU A 493 3.93 43.20 -25.60
CA GLU A 493 3.10 42.77 -24.44
C GLU A 493 1.67 42.41 -24.87
N SER A 494 1.13 43.07 -25.89
CA SER A 494 -0.19 42.76 -26.46
C SER A 494 -0.24 41.33 -27.03
N LEU A 495 0.83 40.86 -27.67
CA LEU A 495 0.95 39.51 -28.19
C LEU A 495 1.19 38.50 -27.05
N LEU A 496 2.03 38.83 -26.07
CA LEU A 496 2.25 38.00 -24.87
C LEU A 496 0.93 37.75 -24.10
N LYS A 497 0.06 38.76 -24.01
CA LYS A 497 -1.30 38.61 -23.45
C LYS A 497 -2.17 37.68 -24.30
N LYS A 498 -2.20 37.86 -25.63
CA LYS A 498 -2.98 36.99 -26.54
C LYS A 498 -2.59 35.51 -26.42
N ILE A 499 -1.33 35.21 -26.12
CA ILE A 499 -0.82 33.83 -25.97
C ILE A 499 -0.77 33.35 -24.52
N HIS A 500 -1.42 34.06 -23.60
CA HIS A 500 -1.54 33.73 -22.18
C HIS A 500 -0.20 33.57 -21.44
N LEU A 501 0.84 34.29 -21.88
CA LEU A 501 2.10 34.38 -21.14
C LEU A 501 2.01 35.42 -19.99
N PHE A 502 1.11 36.40 -20.11
CA PHE A 502 1.01 37.54 -19.18
C PHE A 502 -0.18 37.45 -18.19
N GLU A 503 -1.04 36.43 -18.29
CA GLU A 503 -2.22 36.31 -17.43
C GLU A 503 -1.86 35.71 -16.07
N GLN A 504 -2.13 36.46 -14.99
CA GLN A 504 -2.19 35.93 -13.63
C GLN A 504 -3.56 35.28 -13.41
N SER A 505 -3.90 34.23 -14.16
CA SER A 505 -5.08 33.42 -13.82
C SER A 505 -4.69 32.36 -12.80
N THR A 506 -5.47 32.25 -11.72
CA THR A 506 -5.44 31.08 -10.82
C THR A 506 -6.10 29.86 -11.48
N ASP A 507 -6.72 30.03 -12.65
CA ASP A 507 -7.40 28.98 -13.40
C ASP A 507 -6.56 28.48 -14.58
N SER A 508 -6.80 27.21 -14.98
CA SER A 508 -6.15 26.58 -16.13
C SER A 508 -6.45 27.32 -17.44
N PHE A 509 -5.42 27.58 -18.25
CA PHE A 509 -5.55 28.25 -19.55
C PHE A 509 -5.17 27.31 -20.71
N SER A 510 -5.64 27.65 -21.91
CA SER A 510 -5.34 26.91 -23.14
C SER A 510 -4.03 27.38 -23.77
N LEU A 511 -3.21 26.44 -24.24
CA LEU A 511 -2.02 26.70 -25.06
C LEU A 511 -2.33 26.81 -26.57
N TYR A 512 -3.58 26.61 -26.98
CA TYR A 512 -4.00 26.76 -28.38
C TYR A 512 -3.63 28.13 -28.99
N PRO A 513 -3.68 29.26 -28.27
CA PRO A 513 -3.25 30.55 -28.80
C PRO A 513 -1.81 30.59 -29.34
N LEU A 514 -0.88 29.78 -28.79
CA LEU A 514 0.49 29.68 -29.34
C LEU A 514 0.51 29.14 -30.78
N ILE A 515 -0.45 28.28 -31.13
CA ILE A 515 -0.62 27.79 -32.50
C ILE A 515 -1.31 28.87 -33.33
N LYS A 516 -2.41 29.43 -32.82
CA LYS A 516 -3.23 30.41 -33.53
C LYS A 516 -2.45 31.66 -33.94
N TYR A 517 -1.59 32.17 -33.06
CA TYR A 517 -0.79 33.38 -33.28
C TYR A 517 0.67 33.08 -33.65
N ASN A 518 0.98 31.84 -34.06
CA ASN A 518 2.35 31.41 -34.37
C ASN A 518 3.06 32.33 -35.39
N LYS A 519 2.37 32.76 -36.45
CA LYS A 519 2.93 33.69 -37.45
C LYS A 519 3.27 35.06 -36.87
N GLU A 520 2.37 35.64 -36.06
CA GLU A 520 2.62 36.90 -35.34
C GLU A 520 3.85 36.76 -34.42
N ILE A 521 4.04 35.61 -33.75
CA ILE A 521 5.24 35.37 -32.93
C ILE A 521 6.51 35.35 -33.79
N GLN A 522 6.48 34.68 -34.95
CA GLN A 522 7.65 34.59 -35.84
C GLN A 522 8.14 35.95 -36.33
N GLU A 523 7.25 36.93 -36.50
CA GLU A 523 7.60 38.30 -36.96
C GLU A 523 8.45 39.07 -35.94
N HIS A 524 8.48 38.61 -34.68
CA HIS A 524 9.23 39.21 -33.58
C HIS A 524 10.45 38.38 -33.14
N LEU A 525 10.83 37.35 -33.91
CA LEU A 525 11.94 36.46 -33.61
C LEU A 525 12.94 36.44 -34.75
N ASP A 526 14.12 37.02 -34.51
CA ASP A 526 15.25 37.01 -35.46
C ASP A 526 16.40 36.09 -35.02
N ASP A 527 16.24 35.39 -33.90
CA ASP A 527 17.31 34.62 -33.29
C ASP A 527 17.39 33.17 -33.79
N TYR A 528 18.60 32.59 -33.73
CA TYR A 528 18.88 31.24 -34.25
C TYR A 528 18.24 30.11 -33.40
N TYR A 529 17.74 30.39 -32.20
CA TYR A 529 17.26 29.37 -31.26
C TYR A 529 15.73 29.27 -31.22
N TYR A 530 15.01 30.37 -30.98
CA TYR A 530 13.56 30.39 -30.81
C TYR A 530 12.81 30.38 -32.15
N LEU A 531 13.29 31.10 -33.18
CA LEU A 531 12.61 31.12 -34.49
C LEU A 531 12.45 29.72 -35.10
N PRO A 532 13.48 28.84 -35.13
CA PRO A 532 13.30 27.46 -35.59
C PRO A 532 12.34 26.65 -34.72
N LYS A 533 12.33 26.86 -33.39
CA LYS A 533 11.39 26.17 -32.49
C LYS A 533 9.93 26.53 -32.80
N VAL A 534 9.63 27.82 -33.00
CA VAL A 534 8.28 28.28 -33.37
C VAL A 534 7.85 27.74 -34.73
N LYS A 535 8.75 27.76 -35.72
CA LYS A 535 8.50 27.18 -37.06
C LYS A 535 8.28 25.66 -37.02
N ASN A 536 9.04 24.95 -36.20
CA ASN A 536 8.87 23.50 -36.02
C ASN A 536 7.55 23.17 -35.32
N LEU A 537 7.09 24.00 -34.39
CA LEU A 537 5.77 23.85 -33.77
C LEU A 537 4.64 23.95 -34.81
N ASP A 538 4.72 24.93 -35.70
CA ASP A 538 3.74 25.12 -36.78
C ASP A 538 3.66 23.87 -37.68
N LYS A 539 4.82 23.39 -38.14
CA LYS A 539 4.91 22.14 -38.92
C LYS A 539 4.37 20.94 -38.13
N TYR A 540 4.70 20.84 -36.84
CA TYR A 540 4.26 19.73 -35.99
C TYR A 540 2.74 19.65 -35.84
N PHE A 541 1.99 20.77 -35.87
CA PHE A 541 0.53 20.71 -35.75
C PHE A 541 -0.20 20.73 -37.09
N ASN A 542 0.35 21.40 -38.11
CA ASN A 542 -0.33 21.65 -39.38
C ASN A 542 0.07 20.69 -40.51
N ASP A 543 1.31 20.18 -40.53
CA ASP A 543 1.81 19.28 -41.57
C ASP A 543 1.67 17.82 -41.12
N LYS A 544 0.84 17.03 -41.82
CA LYS A 544 0.57 15.63 -41.51
C LYS A 544 1.83 14.76 -41.59
N ASP A 545 2.62 14.92 -42.64
CA ASP A 545 3.76 14.03 -42.88
C ASP A 545 4.88 14.34 -41.88
N TYR A 546 5.09 15.61 -41.57
CA TYR A 546 5.99 16.03 -40.50
C TYR A 546 5.51 15.55 -39.11
N SER A 547 4.22 15.70 -38.81
CA SER A 547 3.60 15.22 -37.57
C SER A 547 3.83 13.72 -37.37
N SER A 548 3.47 12.93 -38.39
CA SER A 548 3.59 11.47 -38.37
C SER A 548 5.05 11.03 -38.21
N LYS A 549 5.97 11.65 -38.94
CA LYS A 549 7.41 11.40 -38.78
C LYS A 549 7.87 11.66 -37.34
N MET A 550 7.56 12.84 -36.79
CA MET A 550 7.96 13.21 -35.43
C MET A 550 7.36 12.31 -34.35
N VAL A 551 6.11 11.89 -34.51
CA VAL A 551 5.45 10.95 -33.60
C VAL A 551 6.11 9.57 -33.64
N ASN A 552 6.43 9.07 -34.84
CA ASN A 552 7.11 7.79 -35.01
C ASN A 552 8.56 7.81 -34.52
N ASP A 553 9.29 8.91 -34.76
CA ASP A 553 10.66 9.09 -34.28
C ASP A 553 10.69 9.11 -32.74
N ARG A 554 9.76 9.83 -32.08
CA ARG A 554 9.62 9.80 -30.62
C ARG A 554 9.28 8.42 -30.07
N LYS A 555 8.41 7.66 -30.74
CA LYS A 555 8.10 6.28 -30.33
C LYS A 555 9.37 5.43 -30.32
N LYS A 556 10.16 5.49 -31.39
CA LYS A 556 11.45 4.76 -31.51
C LYS A 556 12.47 5.20 -30.46
N ASP A 557 12.51 6.49 -30.12
CA ASP A 557 13.38 6.99 -29.06
C ASP A 557 12.98 6.40 -27.70
N TYR A 558 11.68 6.37 -27.37
CA TYR A 558 11.20 5.73 -26.15
C TYR A 558 11.47 4.23 -26.13
N GLU A 559 11.28 3.54 -27.26
CA GLU A 559 11.62 2.11 -27.39
C GLU A 559 13.11 1.88 -27.09
N SER A 560 13.99 2.67 -27.71
CA SER A 560 15.45 2.55 -27.53
C SER A 560 15.88 2.85 -26.09
N ASN A 561 15.33 3.90 -25.49
CA ASN A 561 15.59 4.26 -24.10
C ASN A 561 15.15 3.14 -23.12
N LEU A 562 14.04 2.47 -23.39
CA LEU A 562 13.58 1.34 -22.56
C LEU A 562 14.50 0.13 -22.64
N VAL A 563 15.12 -0.15 -23.80
CA VAL A 563 16.15 -1.19 -23.91
C VAL A 563 17.33 -0.87 -23.01
N ILE A 564 17.77 0.39 -23.00
CA ILE A 564 18.92 0.82 -22.18
C ILE A 564 18.57 0.71 -20.70
N ILE A 565 17.40 1.20 -20.28
CA ILE A 565 16.92 1.06 -18.89
C ILE A 565 16.86 -0.41 -18.47
N TYR A 566 16.33 -1.30 -19.32
CA TYR A 566 16.25 -2.73 -19.00
C TYR A 566 17.62 -3.39 -18.89
N ARG A 567 18.58 -3.00 -19.74
CA ARG A 567 19.97 -3.44 -19.63
C ARG A 567 20.62 -2.96 -18.33
N LEU A 568 20.42 -1.70 -17.96
CA LEU A 568 20.90 -1.15 -16.67
C LEU A 568 20.33 -1.93 -15.50
N ARG A 569 19.01 -2.17 -15.48
CA ARG A 569 18.35 -2.98 -14.45
C ARG A 569 18.99 -4.37 -14.31
N ASN A 570 19.29 -5.03 -15.43
CA ASN A 570 19.94 -6.35 -15.39
C ASN A 570 21.39 -6.27 -14.90
N GLN A 571 22.14 -5.24 -15.29
CA GLN A 571 23.51 -5.02 -14.80
C GLN A 571 23.53 -4.80 -13.28
N ILE A 572 22.64 -3.95 -12.76
CA ILE A 572 22.53 -3.66 -11.33
C ILE A 572 22.19 -4.94 -10.55
N ILE A 573 21.17 -5.70 -10.99
CA ILE A 573 20.74 -6.94 -10.29
C ILE A 573 21.85 -8.00 -10.25
N HIS A 574 22.66 -8.09 -11.29
CA HIS A 574 23.75 -9.07 -11.38
C HIS A 574 25.09 -8.54 -10.84
N ASN A 575 25.07 -7.42 -10.10
CA ASN A 575 26.26 -6.76 -9.54
C ASN A 575 27.38 -6.49 -10.58
N ALA A 576 27.00 -6.33 -11.85
CA ALA A 576 27.93 -5.86 -12.87
C ALA A 576 28.13 -4.35 -12.68
N LEU A 577 29.36 -3.85 -12.90
CA LEU A 577 29.67 -2.41 -12.85
C LEU A 577 28.70 -1.62 -13.75
N SER A 578 27.68 -0.99 -13.16
CA SER A 578 26.86 0.01 -13.85
C SER A 578 27.58 1.34 -13.81
N ASN A 579 27.79 1.97 -14.96
CA ASN A 579 28.37 3.32 -15.03
C ASN A 579 27.41 4.34 -14.39
N ASP A 580 27.88 5.07 -13.37
CA ASP A 580 27.07 6.03 -12.62
C ASP A 580 26.47 7.12 -13.52
N ILE A 581 27.18 7.54 -14.57
CA ILE A 581 26.68 8.55 -15.54
C ILE A 581 25.42 8.06 -16.26
N THR A 582 25.40 6.79 -16.68
CA THR A 582 24.25 6.22 -17.38
C THR A 582 23.06 6.10 -16.42
N THR A 583 23.31 5.71 -15.17
CA THR A 583 22.29 5.63 -14.12
C THR A 583 21.65 7.00 -13.86
N GLU A 584 22.47 8.05 -13.70
CA GLU A 584 22.00 9.41 -13.46
C GLU A 584 21.19 9.96 -14.63
N PHE A 585 21.58 9.67 -15.87
CA PHE A 585 20.88 10.15 -17.06
C PHE A 585 19.49 9.50 -17.24
N TYR A 586 19.39 8.18 -17.02
CA TYR A 586 18.15 7.45 -17.28
C TYR A 586 17.17 7.44 -16.09
N LEU A 587 17.63 7.73 -14.87
CA LEU A 587 16.77 7.76 -13.69
C LEU A 587 15.61 8.79 -13.81
N PRO A 588 15.83 10.07 -14.19
CA PRO A 588 14.76 11.05 -14.36
C PRO A 588 13.73 10.62 -15.42
N LEU A 589 14.20 10.03 -16.52
CA LEU A 589 13.33 9.52 -17.57
C LEU A 589 12.45 8.38 -17.05
N LEU A 590 13.04 7.38 -16.40
CA LEU A 590 12.30 6.26 -15.83
C LEU A 590 11.31 6.72 -14.74
N LYS A 591 11.71 7.65 -13.86
CA LYS A 591 10.82 8.28 -12.87
C LYS A 591 9.60 8.90 -13.55
N ARG A 592 9.81 9.69 -14.60
CA ARG A 592 8.73 10.37 -15.35
C ARG A 592 7.82 9.36 -16.06
N MET A 593 8.40 8.36 -16.73
CA MET A 593 7.61 7.31 -17.42
C MET A 593 6.75 6.52 -16.43
N THR A 594 7.32 6.13 -15.29
CA THR A 594 6.60 5.41 -14.24
C THR A 594 5.47 6.26 -13.68
N ASN A 595 5.73 7.54 -13.42
CA ASN A 595 4.71 8.46 -12.90
C ASN A 595 3.52 8.60 -13.85
N PHE A 596 3.77 8.95 -15.11
CA PHE A 596 2.69 9.16 -16.09
C PHE A 596 1.88 7.88 -16.31
N PHE A 597 2.55 6.75 -16.47
CA PHE A 597 1.86 5.49 -16.71
C PHE A 597 1.04 5.05 -15.50
N LEU A 598 1.58 5.15 -14.28
CA LEU A 598 0.82 4.84 -13.06
C LEU A 598 -0.38 5.76 -12.88
N ASN A 599 -0.24 7.06 -13.14
CA ASN A 599 -1.36 7.99 -13.08
C ASN A 599 -2.47 7.62 -14.08
N ALA A 600 -2.12 7.22 -15.31
CA ALA A 600 -3.13 6.73 -16.26
C ALA A 600 -3.80 5.43 -15.83
N VAL A 601 -3.06 4.47 -15.28
CA VAL A 601 -3.62 3.23 -14.74
C VAL A 601 -4.54 3.53 -13.55
N LEU A 602 -4.13 4.43 -12.67
CA LEU A 602 -4.90 4.89 -11.52
C LEU A 602 -6.22 5.54 -11.97
N ASP A 603 -6.17 6.45 -12.94
CA ASP A 603 -7.34 7.13 -13.49
C ASP A 603 -8.33 6.16 -14.15
N GLU A 604 -7.83 5.21 -14.95
CA GLU A 604 -8.67 4.20 -15.59
C GLU A 604 -9.32 3.25 -14.56
N TYR A 605 -8.57 2.84 -13.53
CA TYR A 605 -9.11 2.02 -12.44
C TYR A 605 -10.22 2.76 -11.67
N ILE A 606 -10.00 4.04 -11.37
CA ILE A 606 -10.98 4.90 -10.71
C ILE A 606 -12.28 4.98 -11.50
N ASN A 607 -12.17 5.17 -12.82
CA ASN A 607 -13.33 5.32 -13.69
C ASN A 607 -14.01 3.97 -14.01
N ASN A 608 -13.29 2.85 -13.90
CA ASN A 608 -13.77 1.52 -14.30
C ASN A 608 -13.32 0.41 -13.32
N LYS A 609 -13.87 0.40 -12.10
CA LYS A 609 -13.43 -0.47 -10.98
C LYS A 609 -13.48 -1.99 -11.24
N ASN A 610 -14.31 -2.43 -12.19
CA ASN A 610 -14.49 -3.85 -12.48
C ASN A 610 -13.45 -4.41 -13.46
N LEU A 611 -12.62 -3.56 -14.05
CA LEU A 611 -11.59 -4.00 -14.99
C LEU A 611 -10.44 -4.69 -14.27
N THR A 612 -9.96 -5.75 -14.91
CA THR A 612 -8.66 -6.35 -14.61
C THR A 612 -7.54 -5.38 -14.99
N ILE A 613 -6.35 -5.59 -14.41
CA ILE A 613 -5.18 -4.77 -14.74
C ILE A 613 -4.82 -4.86 -16.23
N ASP A 614 -4.95 -6.05 -16.83
CA ASP A 614 -4.70 -6.30 -18.25
C ASP A 614 -5.67 -5.49 -19.14
N GLU A 615 -6.96 -5.45 -18.79
CA GLU A 615 -7.96 -4.66 -19.54
C GLU A 615 -7.68 -3.15 -19.45
N ILE A 616 -7.24 -2.66 -18.29
CA ILE A 616 -6.84 -1.26 -18.11
C ILE A 616 -5.65 -0.95 -19.03
N ILE A 617 -4.62 -1.79 -19.00
CA ILE A 617 -3.42 -1.63 -19.85
C ILE A 617 -3.81 -1.65 -21.33
N LEU A 618 -4.69 -2.57 -21.76
CA LEU A 618 -5.16 -2.67 -23.14
C LEU A 618 -5.95 -1.45 -23.59
N LYS A 619 -6.77 -0.85 -22.71
CA LYS A 619 -7.47 0.41 -23.00
C LYS A 619 -6.49 1.56 -23.20
N ILE A 620 -5.52 1.71 -22.30
CA ILE A 620 -4.47 2.73 -22.39
C ILE A 620 -3.67 2.56 -23.69
N TYR A 621 -3.26 1.34 -23.99
CA TYR A 621 -2.51 1.01 -25.20
C TYR A 621 -3.32 1.29 -26.47
N SER A 622 -4.57 0.84 -26.52
CA SER A 622 -5.45 1.00 -27.69
C SER A 622 -5.72 2.46 -28.00
N LYS A 623 -5.96 3.29 -26.97
CA LYS A 623 -6.08 4.75 -27.11
C LYS A 623 -4.81 5.38 -27.68
N SER A 624 -3.65 4.91 -27.22
CA SER A 624 -2.34 5.42 -27.64
C SER A 624 -2.03 5.05 -29.10
N ILE A 625 -2.29 3.82 -29.51
CA ILE A 625 -2.10 3.35 -30.88
C ILE A 625 -3.08 4.01 -31.85
N LEU A 626 -4.34 4.21 -31.44
CA LEU A 626 -5.31 4.94 -32.24
C LEU A 626 -4.83 6.36 -32.54
N TYR A 627 -4.27 7.06 -31.54
CA TYR A 627 -3.65 8.37 -31.75
C TYR A 627 -2.52 8.30 -32.76
N ILE A 628 -1.55 7.40 -32.57
CA ILE A 628 -0.38 7.26 -33.47
C ILE A 628 -0.85 6.99 -34.91
N LYS A 629 -1.75 6.03 -35.13
CA LYS A 629 -2.29 5.70 -36.46
C LYS A 629 -3.08 6.85 -37.08
N ASN A 630 -3.79 7.66 -36.28
CA ASN A 630 -4.54 8.79 -36.81
C ASN A 630 -3.63 9.93 -37.28
N THR A 631 -2.42 10.06 -36.71
CA THR A 631 -1.43 11.05 -37.19
C THR A 631 -0.96 10.76 -38.62
N GLU A 632 -1.05 9.52 -39.08
CA GLU A 632 -0.78 9.14 -40.48
C GLU A 632 -1.90 9.56 -41.43
N LYS A 633 -3.08 9.89 -40.91
CA LYS A 633 -4.30 10.18 -41.69
C LYS A 633 -4.70 11.65 -41.66
N SER A 634 -4.37 12.40 -40.61
CA SER A 634 -4.75 13.80 -40.43
C SER A 634 -3.69 14.58 -39.68
N SER A 635 -3.64 15.91 -39.90
CA SER A 635 -2.81 16.81 -39.10
C SER A 635 -3.22 16.78 -37.63
N LEU A 636 -2.26 17.02 -36.73
CA LEU A 636 -2.50 17.00 -35.28
C LEU A 636 -3.47 18.10 -34.84
N LEU A 637 -3.49 19.24 -35.53
CA LEU A 637 -4.44 20.31 -35.25
C LEU A 637 -5.89 19.79 -35.27
N LYS A 638 -6.29 19.10 -36.35
CA LYS A 638 -7.64 18.53 -36.51
C LYS A 638 -7.95 17.37 -35.55
N LEU A 639 -6.92 16.71 -35.04
CA LEU A 639 -7.08 15.56 -34.14
C LEU A 639 -7.22 15.98 -32.68
N LEU A 640 -6.68 17.14 -32.32
CA LEU A 640 -6.53 17.58 -30.92
C LEU A 640 -7.39 18.80 -30.57
N PHE A 641 -7.82 19.58 -31.56
CA PHE A 641 -8.62 20.79 -31.43
C PHE A 641 -9.73 20.79 -32.50
#